data_AF-A0A2B4STQ3-F1
#
_entry.id   AF-A0A2B4STQ3-F1
#
_cell.length_a   1.000
_cell.length_b   1.000
_cell.length_c   1.000
_cell.angle_alpha   90.00
_cell.angle_beta   90.00
_cell.angle_gamma   90.00
#
_symmetry.space_group_name_H-M   'P 1'
#
loop_
_entity.id
_entity.type
_entity.pdbx_description
1 polymer ?
#
loop_
_entity_poly.entity_id
_entity_poly.type
_entity_poly.pdbx_seq_one_letter_code
_entity_poly.pdbx_strand_id
1 'polypeptide(L)'
;MPPAQDHKRLLDNDQGPNTGGMGAYAPCPQVSMHLKEEIARDVLQKTVDGLREEECPFVGVLFAGMMLTANGPRVLEFNCRFGDPETQVILPLLKSDLYATLLECVNGELSLSLPQWHTDRFAVGVVAASGGYPGSVKKGCVLKGLRDLEGQNNVVVFHAGTAIQRKEDDKVLVTSGGRVMAVVGLATGIEDAQKTAYDSIKKVMFEGIQYRKDIASRACRARGLTYSAAGVDIDAGNLLVNAIKPLAASTARTGCTGDLGGFGGFFDLKAAGYSDPLLVSGTDGVGTKLKIAQTVGMHSSVGIDLVAMCVNDILAHGAEPLYFLDYFATGKLDVGVAKEVILGVARGCSQAGCALLGGETAEMPGMYSFGEYDVAGFAVGAVERNKVLPRTQDIIVDDLVIGLASSGIHSNGFSLVRKIIDKAGLSYDSPCPFSTTEGLQSVTKLGEALLSPTKIYCQAVLPLMQARKVKAFAHITGGGLTENIPRVLPHGLGVSLDASSWSIPAVFGWIFGQGNVATLEMVRTFNCGIGAGLVVGQETAASVMEHLTALNEKAWIIGKVTENKEDIDKVIVNNLESVFCESARKANINHQDENETIKGPKLSNVEMHCRKKMKVGVLISGSGTNLQALIDQSLRQDSSAEIAVVISNVPGVQGLTRAQTAAIPTKVIKHKDFKSRLDFDMAVHAALKEAGVELVCLAGFMRIVTGEFVRKWRGRLLNIHPSLLPSFKGMHAHKLVLEAGVCISGCTVHFVEEEVDAGAIVTQEAVEVKHNDTVETLQERVKTAEHRAYPRAMELLASGRIKLNDQNKVQWMW
;
A
#
# COMPACT_ATOMS: atom_id res chain seq x y z
N MET A 1 -27.85 12.69 -19.35
CA MET A 1 -29.26 12.62 -18.91
C MET A 1 -29.34 11.75 -17.66
N PRO A 2 -30.02 12.18 -16.58
CA PRO A 2 -30.20 11.35 -15.38
C PRO A 2 -31.13 10.15 -15.67
N PRO A 3 -30.91 8.97 -15.04
CA PRO A 3 -31.83 7.85 -15.18
C PRO A 3 -33.15 8.14 -14.46
N ALA A 4 -34.26 7.74 -15.07
CA ALA A 4 -35.61 7.80 -14.51
C ALA A 4 -36.22 6.41 -14.41
N GLN A 5 -37.02 6.17 -13.36
CA GLN A 5 -37.75 4.92 -13.20
C GLN A 5 -39.24 5.18 -13.35
N ASP A 6 -39.88 4.47 -14.29
CA ASP A 6 -41.33 4.50 -14.50
C ASP A 6 -42.08 3.50 -13.62
N HIS A 7 -43.33 3.82 -13.32
CA HIS A 7 -44.30 2.98 -12.64
C HIS A 7 -45.45 2.66 -13.61
N LYS A 8 -45.27 1.60 -14.42
CA LYS A 8 -46.16 1.27 -15.56
C LYS A 8 -47.58 0.81 -15.17
N ARG A 9 -47.75 0.07 -14.07
CA ARG A 9 -49.06 -0.52 -13.71
C ARG A 9 -49.97 0.48 -12.99
N LEU A 10 -51.28 0.26 -13.13
CA LEU A 10 -52.32 1.19 -12.67
C LEU A 10 -52.36 1.40 -11.16
N LEU A 11 -52.21 0.33 -10.38
CA LEU A 11 -52.41 0.33 -8.93
C LEU A 11 -51.07 0.26 -8.18
N ASP A 12 -51.11 0.60 -6.89
CA ASP A 12 -49.98 0.53 -5.97
C ASP A 12 -49.35 -0.88 -5.94
N ASN A 13 -48.06 -0.94 -5.61
CA ASN A 13 -47.26 -2.18 -5.56
C ASN A 13 -47.24 -2.95 -6.89
N ASP A 14 -47.25 -2.21 -7.99
CA ASP A 14 -47.22 -2.74 -9.35
C ASP A 14 -48.35 -3.76 -9.60
N GLN A 15 -49.57 -3.40 -9.21
CA GLN A 15 -50.78 -4.22 -9.41
C GLN A 15 -51.68 -3.64 -10.49
N GLY A 16 -52.63 -4.46 -10.97
CA GLY A 16 -53.57 -4.04 -12.01
C GLY A 16 -52.99 -4.05 -13.43
N PRO A 17 -53.75 -3.53 -14.42
CA PRO A 17 -53.38 -3.59 -15.83
C PRO A 17 -52.14 -2.72 -16.13
N ASN A 18 -51.42 -3.09 -17.19
CA ASN A 18 -50.32 -2.29 -17.69
C ASN A 18 -50.85 -1.01 -18.34
N THR A 19 -50.15 0.11 -18.16
CA THR A 19 -50.56 1.42 -18.66
C THR A 19 -49.39 2.11 -19.36
N GLY A 20 -49.61 3.29 -19.92
CA GLY A 20 -48.54 4.15 -20.41
C GLY A 20 -47.63 4.75 -19.32
N GLY A 21 -47.80 4.36 -18.06
CA GLY A 21 -47.10 4.92 -16.90
C GLY A 21 -48.03 5.75 -16.02
N MET A 22 -47.97 5.50 -14.72
CA MET A 22 -48.75 6.18 -13.67
C MET A 22 -47.92 7.17 -12.85
N GLY A 23 -46.64 7.30 -13.18
CA GLY A 23 -45.72 8.22 -12.52
C GLY A 23 -44.28 7.74 -12.65
N ALA A 24 -43.34 8.64 -12.42
CA ALA A 24 -41.92 8.32 -12.49
C ALA A 24 -41.14 9.16 -11.47
N TYR A 25 -39.85 8.86 -11.30
CA TYR A 25 -38.94 9.73 -10.56
C TYR A 25 -37.54 9.74 -11.16
N ALA A 26 -36.82 10.83 -10.95
CA ALA A 26 -35.44 11.03 -11.39
C ALA A 26 -34.68 11.98 -10.43
N PRO A 27 -33.35 11.83 -10.27
CA PRO A 27 -32.55 10.69 -10.68
C PRO A 27 -32.89 9.43 -9.85
N CYS A 28 -32.54 8.25 -10.37
CA CYS A 28 -32.71 6.96 -9.69
C CYS A 28 -31.57 6.66 -8.71
N PRO A 29 -31.79 6.68 -7.37
CA PRO A 29 -30.72 6.39 -6.40
C PRO A 29 -30.19 4.95 -6.49
N GLN A 30 -31.04 4.01 -6.91
CA GLN A 30 -30.69 2.60 -7.05
C GLN A 30 -29.78 2.30 -8.26
N VAL A 31 -29.56 3.28 -9.15
CA VAL A 31 -28.66 3.13 -10.31
C VAL A 31 -27.31 3.72 -9.93
N SER A 32 -26.36 2.83 -9.60
CA SER A 32 -24.98 3.21 -9.24
C SER A 32 -24.25 3.89 -10.41
N MET A 33 -23.18 4.64 -10.11
CA MET A 33 -22.36 5.26 -11.18
C MET A 33 -21.74 4.20 -12.10
N HIS A 34 -21.31 3.06 -11.53
CA HIS A 34 -20.78 1.95 -12.31
C HIS A 34 -21.81 1.39 -13.30
N LEU A 35 -23.05 1.18 -12.87
CA LEU A 35 -24.12 0.71 -13.75
C LEU A 35 -24.44 1.74 -14.85
N LYS A 36 -24.31 3.06 -14.56
CA LYS A 36 -24.43 4.09 -15.60
C LYS A 36 -23.32 4.02 -16.63
N GLU A 37 -22.08 3.78 -16.19
CA GLU A 37 -20.92 3.62 -17.09
C GLU A 37 -21.03 2.35 -17.94
N GLU A 38 -21.47 1.24 -17.34
CA GLU A 38 -21.76 -0.01 -18.06
C GLU A 38 -22.84 0.21 -19.12
N ILE A 39 -23.98 0.81 -18.75
CA ILE A 39 -25.05 1.13 -19.72
C ILE A 39 -24.54 2.08 -20.82
N ALA A 40 -23.75 3.09 -20.46
CA ALA A 40 -23.20 4.03 -21.43
C ALA A 40 -22.29 3.33 -22.44
N ARG A 41 -21.36 2.48 -21.97
CA ARG A 41 -20.41 1.77 -22.82
C ARG A 41 -21.07 0.64 -23.61
N ASP A 42 -21.78 -0.26 -22.93
CA ASP A 42 -22.20 -1.54 -23.49
C ASP A 42 -23.56 -1.49 -24.18
N VAL A 43 -24.34 -0.43 -23.95
CA VAL A 43 -25.64 -0.23 -24.61
C VAL A 43 -25.62 1.02 -25.47
N LEU A 44 -25.46 2.20 -24.88
CA LEU A 44 -25.67 3.45 -25.60
C LEU A 44 -24.60 3.67 -26.67
N GLN A 45 -23.32 3.55 -26.32
CA GLN A 45 -22.19 3.75 -27.23
C GLN A 45 -22.20 2.71 -28.36
N LYS A 46 -22.38 1.42 -28.03
CA LYS A 46 -22.51 0.36 -29.05
C LYS A 46 -23.69 0.59 -30.00
N THR A 47 -24.82 1.11 -29.51
CA THR A 47 -25.97 1.42 -30.37
C THR A 47 -25.63 2.54 -31.36
N VAL A 48 -24.96 3.61 -30.89
CA VAL A 48 -24.56 4.73 -31.76
C VAL A 48 -23.47 4.31 -32.76
N ASP A 49 -22.50 3.50 -32.33
CA ASP A 49 -21.45 2.98 -33.20
C ASP A 49 -22.03 2.05 -34.26
N GLY A 50 -22.95 1.15 -33.91
CA GLY A 50 -23.67 0.30 -34.86
C GLY A 50 -24.47 1.11 -35.89
N LEU A 51 -25.18 2.15 -35.45
CA LEU A 51 -25.88 3.07 -36.37
C LEU A 51 -24.90 3.76 -37.34
N ARG A 52 -23.70 4.12 -36.88
CA ARG A 52 -22.66 4.67 -37.76
C ARG A 52 -22.13 3.63 -38.75
N GLU A 53 -21.91 2.40 -38.32
CA GLU A 53 -21.47 1.28 -39.17
C GLU A 53 -22.50 0.96 -40.26
N GLU A 54 -23.80 1.11 -39.96
CA GLU A 54 -24.90 0.97 -40.92
C GLU A 54 -25.14 2.22 -41.81
N GLU A 55 -24.18 3.16 -41.84
CA GLU A 55 -24.28 4.42 -42.57
C GLU A 55 -25.50 5.29 -42.19
N CYS A 56 -26.00 5.12 -40.96
CA CYS A 56 -27.12 5.86 -40.38
C CYS A 56 -26.66 6.72 -39.17
N PRO A 57 -25.79 7.72 -39.36
CA PRO A 57 -25.24 8.48 -38.23
C PRO A 57 -26.36 9.22 -37.47
N PHE A 58 -26.41 8.99 -36.16
CA PHE A 58 -27.41 9.60 -35.26
C PHE A 58 -26.86 10.85 -34.56
N VAL A 59 -27.55 11.97 -34.73
CA VAL A 59 -27.32 13.19 -33.93
C VAL A 59 -28.62 13.52 -33.20
N GLY A 60 -28.64 13.31 -31.89
CA GLY A 60 -29.84 13.52 -31.10
C GLY A 60 -29.71 13.02 -29.67
N VAL A 61 -30.84 13.04 -28.96
CA VAL A 61 -30.96 12.48 -27.61
C VAL A 61 -31.54 11.08 -27.71
N LEU A 62 -30.74 10.06 -27.38
CA LEU A 62 -31.17 8.68 -27.34
C LEU A 62 -31.72 8.34 -25.95
N PHE A 63 -32.95 7.86 -25.88
CA PHE A 63 -33.57 7.38 -24.66
C PHE A 63 -33.78 5.87 -24.77
N ALA A 64 -33.16 5.14 -23.84
CA ALA A 64 -33.20 3.69 -23.77
C ALA A 64 -34.12 3.26 -22.62
N GLY A 65 -35.21 2.57 -22.96
CA GLY A 65 -36.02 1.84 -22.01
C GLY A 65 -35.31 0.55 -21.61
N MET A 66 -35.07 0.37 -20.31
CA MET A 66 -34.27 -0.76 -19.80
C MET A 66 -34.96 -1.46 -18.65
N MET A 67 -34.74 -2.78 -18.56
CA MET A 67 -35.07 -3.59 -17.39
C MET A 67 -33.77 -4.00 -16.69
N LEU A 68 -33.67 -3.73 -15.39
CA LEU A 68 -32.60 -4.29 -14.57
C LEU A 68 -32.97 -5.72 -14.18
N THR A 69 -32.14 -6.68 -14.58
CA THR A 69 -32.31 -8.11 -14.28
C THR A 69 -31.16 -8.60 -13.43
N ALA A 70 -31.27 -9.82 -12.88
CA ALA A 70 -30.16 -10.46 -12.17
C ALA A 70 -28.90 -10.66 -13.05
N ASN A 71 -29.04 -10.68 -14.39
CA ASN A 71 -27.95 -10.85 -15.34
C ASN A 71 -27.52 -9.51 -15.99
N GLY A 72 -27.72 -8.41 -15.28
CA GLY A 72 -27.43 -7.06 -15.75
C GLY A 72 -28.57 -6.38 -16.51
N PRO A 73 -28.32 -5.19 -17.08
CA PRO A 73 -29.32 -4.43 -17.80
C PRO A 73 -29.72 -5.11 -19.12
N ARG A 74 -31.02 -5.07 -19.44
CA ARG A 74 -31.58 -5.52 -20.72
C ARG A 74 -32.32 -4.37 -21.39
N VAL A 75 -31.99 -4.11 -22.65
CA VAL A 75 -32.69 -3.11 -23.46
C VAL A 75 -34.08 -3.65 -23.79
N LEU A 76 -35.11 -2.86 -23.50
CA LEU A 76 -36.48 -3.15 -23.88
C LEU A 76 -36.84 -2.45 -25.19
N GLU A 77 -36.52 -1.16 -25.26
CA GLU A 77 -36.83 -0.32 -26.42
C GLU A 77 -35.93 0.92 -26.45
N PHE A 78 -35.80 1.53 -27.63
CA PHE A 78 -35.34 2.91 -27.77
C PHE A 78 -36.53 3.76 -28.19
N ASN A 79 -36.80 4.82 -27.44
CA ASN A 79 -38.03 5.59 -27.61
C ASN A 79 -37.82 7.00 -27.08
N CYS A 80 -38.35 8.03 -27.75
CA CYS A 80 -38.29 9.40 -27.26
C CYS A 80 -39.69 10.03 -27.34
N ARG A 81 -40.41 10.03 -26.22
CA ARG A 81 -41.76 10.59 -26.10
C ARG A 81 -41.80 11.60 -24.96
N PHE A 82 -41.97 12.86 -25.32
CA PHE A 82 -42.11 13.95 -24.35
C PHE A 82 -43.39 13.87 -23.50
N GLY A 83 -44.35 13.05 -23.90
CA GLY A 83 -45.60 12.83 -23.15
C GLY A 83 -45.55 11.70 -22.12
N ASP A 84 -44.46 10.95 -22.05
CA ASP A 84 -44.34 9.83 -21.10
C ASP A 84 -43.77 10.27 -19.74
N PRO A 85 -44.11 9.58 -18.65
CA PRO A 85 -43.85 10.08 -17.30
C PRO A 85 -42.35 10.18 -17.01
N GLU A 86 -41.53 9.32 -17.62
CA GLU A 86 -40.07 9.34 -17.46
C GLU A 86 -39.49 10.65 -18.01
N THR A 87 -39.99 11.10 -19.16
CA THR A 87 -39.56 12.37 -19.76
C THR A 87 -40.07 13.57 -18.96
N GLN A 88 -41.30 13.50 -18.44
CA GLN A 88 -41.90 14.58 -17.63
C GLN A 88 -41.17 14.85 -16.32
N VAL A 89 -40.46 13.87 -15.76
CA VAL A 89 -39.59 14.07 -14.58
C VAL A 89 -38.15 14.44 -14.95
N ILE A 90 -37.70 14.11 -16.16
CA ILE A 90 -36.36 14.49 -16.66
C ILE A 90 -36.35 15.97 -17.10
N LEU A 91 -37.37 16.43 -17.81
CA LEU A 91 -37.42 17.78 -18.38
C LEU A 91 -37.22 18.90 -17.33
N PRO A 92 -37.86 18.89 -16.15
CA PRO A 92 -37.62 19.91 -15.14
C PRO A 92 -36.20 19.91 -14.55
N LEU A 93 -35.43 18.86 -14.79
CA LEU A 93 -34.02 18.76 -14.40
C LEU A 93 -33.08 19.28 -15.50
N LEU A 94 -33.59 19.59 -16.70
CA LEU A 94 -32.78 20.16 -17.76
C LEU A 94 -32.46 21.63 -17.45
N LYS A 95 -31.17 21.95 -17.36
CA LYS A 95 -30.68 23.31 -17.15
C LYS A 95 -30.54 24.07 -18.47
N SER A 96 -30.19 23.37 -19.55
CA SER A 96 -30.13 23.93 -20.90
C SER A 96 -31.52 24.24 -21.44
N ASP A 97 -31.62 25.17 -22.40
CA ASP A 97 -32.86 25.36 -23.15
C ASP A 97 -33.11 24.14 -24.07
N LEU A 98 -34.32 23.57 -23.95
CA LEU A 98 -34.73 22.42 -24.76
C LEU A 98 -34.82 22.79 -26.24
N TYR A 99 -35.31 24.00 -26.56
CA TYR A 99 -35.44 24.44 -27.94
C TYR A 99 -34.06 24.56 -28.61
N ALA A 100 -33.11 25.22 -27.93
CA ALA A 100 -31.72 25.27 -28.38
C ALA A 100 -31.15 23.85 -28.58
N THR A 101 -31.32 22.95 -27.61
CA THR A 101 -30.85 21.56 -27.72
C THR A 101 -31.39 20.85 -28.97
N LEU A 102 -32.69 21.00 -29.26
CA LEU A 102 -33.32 20.41 -30.43
C LEU A 102 -32.80 21.03 -31.74
N LEU A 103 -32.58 22.36 -31.75
CA LEU A 103 -32.04 23.06 -32.91
C LEU A 103 -30.61 22.59 -33.22
N GLU A 104 -29.76 22.41 -32.20
CA GLU A 104 -28.42 21.86 -32.35
C GLU A 104 -28.43 20.41 -32.87
N CYS A 105 -29.41 19.61 -32.46
CA CYS A 105 -29.59 18.26 -33.03
C CYS A 105 -29.92 18.34 -34.53
N VAL A 106 -30.83 19.23 -34.93
CA VAL A 106 -31.25 19.43 -36.34
C VAL A 106 -30.08 19.94 -37.19
N ASN A 107 -29.25 20.83 -36.64
CA ASN A 107 -28.10 21.39 -37.34
C ASN A 107 -26.89 20.44 -37.40
N GLY A 108 -26.91 19.32 -36.66
CA GLY A 108 -25.75 18.42 -36.56
C GLY A 108 -24.64 18.94 -35.62
N GLU A 109 -24.95 19.94 -34.80
CA GLU A 109 -23.99 20.74 -34.02
C GLU A 109 -24.08 20.48 -32.50
N LEU A 110 -24.83 19.45 -32.07
CA LEU A 110 -25.03 19.10 -30.66
C LEU A 110 -23.74 18.98 -29.83
N SER A 111 -22.62 18.62 -30.44
CA SER A 111 -21.31 18.54 -29.78
C SER A 111 -20.78 19.90 -29.32
N LEU A 112 -21.22 21.01 -29.92
CA LEU A 112 -20.83 22.38 -29.55
C LEU A 112 -21.51 22.84 -28.25
N SER A 113 -22.68 22.28 -27.93
CA SER A 113 -23.46 22.68 -26.76
C SER A 113 -24.23 21.51 -26.17
N LEU A 114 -23.54 20.68 -25.37
CA LEU A 114 -24.16 19.51 -24.74
C LEU A 114 -25.20 19.91 -23.66
N PRO A 115 -26.34 19.21 -23.58
CA PRO A 115 -27.37 19.48 -22.58
C PRO A 115 -26.87 19.31 -21.14
N GLN A 116 -27.00 20.37 -20.35
CA GLN A 116 -26.66 20.38 -18.92
C GLN A 116 -27.88 20.07 -18.06
N TRP A 117 -27.64 19.40 -16.93
CA TRP A 117 -28.67 18.94 -16.02
C TRP A 117 -28.42 19.47 -14.60
N HIS A 118 -29.49 19.75 -13.87
CA HIS A 118 -29.43 19.98 -12.44
C HIS A 118 -29.00 18.71 -11.71
N THR A 119 -27.98 18.81 -10.87
CA THR A 119 -27.43 17.71 -10.06
C THR A 119 -27.80 17.84 -8.57
N ASP A 120 -28.44 18.94 -8.21
CA ASP A 120 -28.77 19.37 -6.84
C ASP A 120 -30.22 19.06 -6.43
N ARG A 121 -31.00 18.41 -7.31
CA ARG A 121 -32.44 18.20 -7.10
C ARG A 121 -32.97 16.90 -7.70
N PHE A 122 -34.09 16.45 -7.15
CA PHE A 122 -34.91 15.32 -7.57
C PHE A 122 -36.24 15.81 -8.11
N ALA A 123 -36.82 15.02 -9.01
CA ALA A 123 -38.15 15.18 -9.56
C ALA A 123 -38.96 13.91 -9.34
N VAL A 124 -40.17 14.04 -8.80
CA VAL A 124 -41.13 12.94 -8.65
C VAL A 124 -42.44 13.35 -9.31
N GLY A 125 -42.88 12.58 -10.30
CA GLY A 125 -44.09 12.84 -11.09
C GLY A 125 -45.19 11.83 -10.80
N VAL A 126 -46.37 12.31 -10.42
CA VAL A 126 -47.56 11.49 -10.20
C VAL A 126 -48.59 11.78 -11.30
N VAL A 127 -49.07 10.75 -11.98
CA VAL A 127 -50.07 10.89 -13.06
C VAL A 127 -51.47 10.77 -12.49
N ALA A 128 -52.30 11.79 -12.73
CA ALA A 128 -53.75 11.70 -12.56
C ALA A 128 -54.39 11.14 -13.84
N ALA A 129 -55.13 10.05 -13.69
CA ALA A 129 -55.87 9.41 -14.77
C ALA A 129 -57.39 9.44 -14.53
N SER A 130 -58.15 9.39 -15.62
CA SER A 130 -59.62 9.29 -15.63
C SER A 130 -60.07 7.90 -15.18
N GLY A 131 -61.16 7.82 -14.43
CA GLY A 131 -61.78 6.55 -14.04
C GLY A 131 -62.08 5.69 -15.27
N GLY A 132 -61.72 4.41 -15.18
CA GLY A 132 -61.83 3.45 -16.29
C GLY A 132 -60.57 3.29 -17.15
N TYR A 133 -59.54 4.13 -16.99
CA TYR A 133 -58.22 3.95 -17.62
C TYR A 133 -57.55 2.66 -17.08
N PRO A 134 -56.89 1.83 -17.92
CA PRO A 134 -56.56 2.03 -19.35
C PRO A 134 -57.65 1.63 -20.36
N GLY A 135 -58.83 1.22 -19.90
CA GLY A 135 -59.98 0.90 -20.75
C GLY A 135 -60.79 2.13 -21.19
N SER A 136 -62.12 1.99 -21.20
CA SER A 136 -63.02 3.08 -21.58
C SER A 136 -63.09 4.16 -20.48
N VAL A 137 -62.89 5.43 -20.86
CA VAL A 137 -62.79 6.56 -19.92
C VAL A 137 -63.90 7.58 -20.14
N LYS A 138 -64.45 8.11 -19.04
CA LYS A 138 -65.41 9.21 -19.07
C LYS A 138 -64.70 10.54 -19.36
N LYS A 139 -65.02 11.17 -20.49
CA LYS A 139 -64.52 12.50 -20.88
C LYS A 139 -65.49 13.60 -20.43
N GLY A 140 -65.04 14.85 -20.40
CA GLY A 140 -65.86 16.02 -20.08
C GLY A 140 -66.01 16.31 -18.58
N CYS A 141 -65.29 15.59 -17.71
CA CYS A 141 -65.30 15.84 -16.27
C CYS A 141 -64.57 17.15 -15.98
N VAL A 142 -65.22 18.08 -15.26
CA VAL A 142 -64.64 19.40 -14.94
C VAL A 142 -63.47 19.24 -13.97
N LEU A 143 -62.33 19.85 -14.32
CA LEU A 143 -61.11 19.81 -13.53
C LEU A 143 -60.99 21.07 -12.67
N LYS A 144 -60.76 20.87 -11.37
CA LYS A 144 -60.69 21.94 -10.34
C LYS A 144 -59.35 21.86 -9.58
N GLY A 145 -58.98 22.96 -8.93
CA GLY A 145 -57.83 23.04 -8.01
C GLY A 145 -56.47 23.34 -8.65
N LEU A 146 -56.40 23.56 -9.97
CA LEU A 146 -55.13 23.93 -10.64
C LEU A 146 -54.61 25.32 -10.27
N ARG A 147 -55.51 26.27 -10.00
CA ARG A 147 -55.12 27.64 -9.59
C ARG A 147 -54.27 27.63 -8.30
N ASP A 148 -54.46 26.64 -7.44
CA ASP A 148 -53.70 26.48 -6.20
C ASP A 148 -52.27 25.95 -6.44
N LEU A 149 -51.95 25.52 -7.66
CA LEU A 149 -50.65 25.04 -8.11
C LEU A 149 -49.90 26.10 -8.94
N GLU A 150 -50.60 27.09 -9.47
CA GLU A 150 -50.02 28.17 -10.28
C GLU A 150 -49.07 29.02 -9.42
N GLY A 151 -47.85 29.27 -9.93
CA GLY A 151 -46.83 30.11 -9.26
C GLY A 151 -45.96 29.39 -8.22
N GLN A 152 -46.11 28.08 -8.00
CA GLN A 152 -45.19 27.31 -7.17
C GLN A 152 -43.94 26.92 -7.95
N ASN A 153 -42.78 27.50 -7.58
CA ASN A 153 -41.50 27.28 -8.28
C ASN A 153 -40.98 25.83 -8.21
N ASN A 154 -41.51 25.00 -7.30
CA ASN A 154 -41.10 23.61 -7.10
C ASN A 154 -42.15 22.60 -7.59
N VAL A 155 -43.16 23.03 -8.35
CA VAL A 155 -44.19 22.16 -8.91
C VAL A 155 -44.34 22.44 -10.40
N VAL A 156 -44.33 21.38 -11.21
CA VAL A 156 -44.59 21.47 -12.65
C VAL A 156 -45.80 20.61 -12.98
N VAL A 157 -46.79 21.17 -13.68
CA VAL A 157 -47.99 20.46 -14.13
C VAL A 157 -47.96 20.27 -15.64
N PHE A 158 -47.92 19.02 -16.08
CA PHE A 158 -47.99 18.66 -17.50
C PHE A 158 -49.41 18.25 -17.88
N HIS A 159 -50.04 19.02 -18.75
CA HIS A 159 -51.35 18.70 -19.31
C HIS A 159 -51.23 17.62 -20.39
N ALA A 160 -52.08 16.60 -20.32
CA ALA A 160 -52.15 15.53 -21.33
C ALA A 160 -53.57 15.45 -21.89
N GLY A 161 -54.40 14.51 -21.40
CA GLY A 161 -55.78 14.36 -21.78
C GLY A 161 -56.71 15.41 -21.17
N THR A 162 -56.47 16.70 -21.43
CA THR A 162 -57.34 17.81 -21.05
C THR A 162 -57.83 18.58 -22.27
N ALA A 163 -59.05 19.13 -22.21
CA ALA A 163 -59.59 20.02 -23.24
C ALA A 163 -60.27 21.23 -22.59
N ILE A 164 -60.33 22.35 -23.30
CA ILE A 164 -61.11 23.52 -22.88
C ILE A 164 -62.50 23.42 -23.52
N GLN A 165 -63.54 23.48 -22.71
CA GLN A 165 -64.94 23.54 -23.16
C GLN A 165 -65.58 24.84 -22.69
N ARG A 166 -66.51 25.38 -23.48
CA ARG A 166 -67.37 26.49 -23.03
C ARG A 166 -68.57 25.92 -22.28
N LYS A 167 -68.78 26.37 -21.05
CA LYS A 167 -70.00 26.16 -20.28
C LYS A 167 -70.43 27.50 -19.72
N GLU A 168 -71.65 27.93 -20.01
CA GLU A 168 -72.28 29.13 -19.42
C GLU A 168 -71.36 30.38 -19.51
N ASP A 169 -70.88 30.68 -20.73
CA ASP A 169 -69.94 31.77 -21.06
C ASP A 169 -68.51 31.70 -20.47
N ASP A 170 -68.23 30.74 -19.58
CA ASP A 170 -66.89 30.50 -19.03
C ASP A 170 -66.13 29.38 -19.77
N LYS A 171 -64.81 29.58 -19.91
CA LYS A 171 -63.87 28.54 -20.39
C LYS A 171 -63.51 27.63 -19.22
N VAL A 172 -63.98 26.39 -19.24
CA VAL A 172 -63.66 25.38 -18.23
C VAL A 172 -62.74 24.30 -18.80
N LEU A 173 -61.77 23.85 -17.99
CA LEU A 173 -60.90 22.74 -18.33
C LEU A 173 -61.58 21.42 -17.95
N VAL A 174 -61.60 20.47 -18.86
CA VAL A 174 -62.22 19.15 -18.69
C VAL A 174 -61.30 18.01 -19.07
N THR A 175 -61.58 16.80 -18.58
CA THR A 175 -60.90 15.58 -19.03
C THR A 175 -61.24 15.26 -20.50
N SER A 176 -60.26 14.77 -21.25
CA SER A 176 -60.37 14.42 -22.69
C SER A 176 -59.64 13.11 -23.04
N GLY A 177 -58.96 12.49 -22.08
CA GLY A 177 -58.21 11.25 -22.27
C GLY A 177 -58.03 10.43 -20.99
N GLY A 178 -57.30 9.33 -21.12
CA GLY A 178 -57.01 8.40 -20.02
C GLY A 178 -56.04 8.99 -19.00
N ARG A 179 -54.81 9.30 -19.40
CA ARG A 179 -53.88 10.12 -18.62
C ARG A 179 -54.30 11.58 -18.76
N VAL A 180 -54.78 12.19 -17.69
CA VAL A 180 -55.30 13.57 -17.71
C VAL A 180 -54.15 14.56 -17.59
N MET A 181 -53.28 14.35 -16.60
CA MET A 181 -52.11 15.20 -16.36
C MET A 181 -51.07 14.50 -15.48
N ALA A 182 -49.87 15.05 -15.43
CA ALA A 182 -48.85 14.70 -14.44
C ALA A 182 -48.49 15.91 -13.57
N VAL A 183 -48.38 15.69 -12.27
CA VAL A 183 -47.91 16.70 -11.31
C VAL A 183 -46.55 16.28 -10.81
N VAL A 184 -45.54 17.11 -11.08
CA VAL A 184 -44.13 16.85 -10.76
C VAL A 184 -43.69 17.77 -9.63
N GLY A 185 -43.28 17.18 -8.51
CA GLY A 185 -42.65 17.88 -7.39
C GLY A 185 -41.13 17.89 -7.53
N LEU A 186 -40.51 19.02 -7.22
CA LEU A 186 -39.06 19.23 -7.22
C LEU A 186 -38.56 19.54 -5.81
N ALA A 187 -37.46 18.91 -5.40
CA ALA A 187 -36.79 19.23 -4.15
C ALA A 187 -35.33 18.74 -4.16
N THR A 188 -34.53 19.16 -3.18
CA THR A 188 -33.14 18.68 -3.01
C THR A 188 -33.06 17.23 -2.53
N GLY A 189 -34.12 16.70 -1.91
CA GLY A 189 -34.25 15.30 -1.49
C GLY A 189 -35.42 14.59 -2.18
N ILE A 190 -35.28 13.29 -2.45
CA ILE A 190 -36.33 12.49 -3.11
C ILE A 190 -37.60 12.37 -2.27
N GLU A 191 -37.48 12.28 -0.95
CA GLU A 191 -38.61 12.24 0.00
C GLU A 191 -39.41 13.55 -0.06
N ASP A 192 -38.72 14.69 -0.09
CA ASP A 192 -39.35 16.01 -0.17
C ASP A 192 -39.98 16.27 -1.54
N ALA A 193 -39.35 15.79 -2.62
CA ALA A 193 -39.89 15.86 -3.97
C ALA A 193 -41.16 14.99 -4.09
N GLN A 194 -41.13 13.78 -3.51
CA GLN A 194 -42.27 12.88 -3.42
C GLN A 194 -43.42 13.53 -2.64
N LYS A 195 -43.12 14.08 -1.47
CA LYS A 195 -44.10 14.78 -0.64
C LYS A 195 -44.73 15.96 -1.38
N THR A 196 -43.91 16.78 -2.03
CA THR A 196 -44.36 17.92 -2.84
C THR A 196 -45.32 17.47 -3.96
N ALA A 197 -44.98 16.40 -4.68
CA ALA A 197 -45.82 15.85 -5.73
C ALA A 197 -47.18 15.37 -5.19
N TYR A 198 -47.19 14.65 -4.06
CA TYR A 198 -48.42 14.18 -3.44
C TYR A 198 -49.28 15.27 -2.81
N ASP A 199 -48.66 16.27 -2.18
CA ASP A 199 -49.41 17.39 -1.62
C ASP A 199 -50.01 18.28 -2.72
N SER A 200 -49.40 18.28 -3.90
CA SER A 200 -49.91 18.98 -5.08
C SER A 200 -51.01 18.21 -5.81
N ILE A 201 -50.84 16.90 -6.07
CA ILE A 201 -51.85 16.09 -6.77
C ILE A 201 -53.16 15.99 -5.98
N LYS A 202 -53.12 16.02 -4.64
CA LYS A 202 -54.32 16.05 -3.78
C LYS A 202 -55.23 17.25 -4.03
N LYS A 203 -54.67 18.36 -4.52
CA LYS A 203 -55.43 19.58 -4.85
C LYS A 203 -56.16 19.44 -6.19
N VAL A 204 -55.70 18.55 -7.07
CA VAL A 204 -56.34 18.29 -8.36
C VAL A 204 -57.60 17.44 -8.17
N MET A 205 -58.74 17.95 -8.64
CA MET A 205 -60.03 17.28 -8.46
C MET A 205 -60.79 17.18 -9.78
N PHE A 206 -61.24 15.97 -10.12
CA PHE A 206 -62.25 15.70 -11.14
C PHE A 206 -62.94 14.37 -10.84
N GLU A 207 -64.12 14.16 -11.41
CA GLU A 207 -64.92 12.95 -11.19
C GLU A 207 -64.15 11.69 -11.64
N GLY A 208 -63.96 10.74 -10.73
CA GLY A 208 -63.30 9.46 -11.00
C GLY A 208 -61.78 9.52 -11.10
N ILE A 209 -61.12 10.55 -10.56
CA ILE A 209 -59.65 10.63 -10.52
C ILE A 209 -59.02 9.39 -9.87
N GLN A 210 -57.98 8.87 -10.52
CA GLN A 210 -57.14 7.79 -10.01
C GLN A 210 -55.65 8.11 -10.21
N TYR A 211 -54.85 7.82 -9.19
CA TYR A 211 -53.39 7.93 -9.22
C TYR A 211 -52.78 6.97 -8.18
N ARG A 212 -51.52 6.57 -8.39
CA ARG A 212 -50.77 5.72 -7.45
C ARG A 212 -50.30 6.53 -6.24
N LYS A 213 -50.27 5.88 -5.07
CA LYS A 213 -49.83 6.45 -3.79
C LYS A 213 -48.43 6.00 -3.38
N ASP A 214 -47.74 5.24 -4.22
CA ASP A 214 -46.44 4.65 -3.93
C ASP A 214 -45.32 5.05 -4.91
N ILE A 215 -45.54 5.98 -5.84
CA ILE A 215 -44.49 6.54 -6.72
C ILE A 215 -43.28 6.99 -5.88
N ALA A 216 -42.07 6.54 -6.25
CA ALA A 216 -40.80 6.77 -5.54
C ALA A 216 -40.66 6.13 -4.13
N SER A 217 -41.65 5.36 -3.63
CA SER A 217 -41.60 4.84 -2.26
C SER A 217 -40.47 3.84 -2.03
N ARG A 218 -40.13 3.01 -3.02
CA ARG A 218 -38.97 2.09 -2.92
C ARG A 218 -37.65 2.86 -2.79
N ALA A 219 -37.50 3.94 -3.54
CA ALA A 219 -36.30 4.79 -3.47
C ALA A 219 -36.20 5.55 -2.14
N CYS A 220 -37.32 5.97 -1.55
CA CYS A 220 -37.35 6.59 -0.22
C CYS A 220 -37.04 5.58 0.91
N ARG A 221 -37.42 4.30 0.72
CA ARG A 221 -37.14 3.21 1.69
C ARG A 221 -35.72 2.66 1.64
N ALA A 222 -34.92 3.01 0.64
CA ALA A 222 -33.54 2.53 0.46
C ALA A 222 -32.54 3.03 1.53
N ARG A 223 -33.03 3.59 2.66
CA ARG A 223 -32.26 3.95 3.87
C ARG A 223 -31.98 2.78 4.82
N GLY A 224 -32.13 1.53 4.37
CA GLY A 224 -31.43 0.42 5.01
C GLY A 224 -30.04 0.30 4.40
N LEU A 225 -28.97 0.47 5.20
CA LEU A 225 -27.63 0.05 4.78
C LEU A 225 -27.70 -1.44 4.43
N THR A 226 -27.64 -1.77 3.15
CA THR A 226 -27.38 -3.14 2.70
C THR A 226 -25.88 -3.30 2.56
N TYR A 227 -25.37 -4.51 2.78
CA TYR A 227 -23.95 -4.81 2.61
C TYR A 227 -23.47 -4.46 1.19
N SER A 228 -24.34 -4.61 0.18
CA SER A 228 -24.07 -4.17 -1.20
C SER A 228 -24.12 -2.65 -1.40
N ALA A 229 -24.95 -1.91 -0.66
CA ALA A 229 -24.91 -0.45 -0.66
C ALA A 229 -23.66 0.11 0.05
N ALA A 230 -23.04 -0.67 0.93
CA ALA A 230 -21.69 -0.40 1.44
C ALA A 230 -20.60 -0.76 0.41
N GLY A 231 -20.97 -1.26 -0.78
CA GLY A 231 -20.06 -1.59 -1.87
C GLY A 231 -19.48 -3.00 -1.81
N VAL A 232 -20.18 -3.97 -1.21
CA VAL A 232 -19.76 -5.38 -1.16
C VAL A 232 -20.68 -6.28 -2.01
N ASP A 233 -20.12 -6.94 -3.01
CA ASP A 233 -20.88 -7.82 -3.93
C ASP A 233 -20.80 -9.30 -3.51
N ILE A 234 -21.87 -9.79 -2.88
CA ILE A 234 -21.99 -11.19 -2.44
C ILE A 234 -22.04 -12.15 -3.64
N ASP A 235 -22.62 -11.73 -4.77
CA ASP A 235 -22.72 -12.58 -5.97
C ASP A 235 -21.37 -12.72 -6.66
N ALA A 236 -20.56 -11.65 -6.68
CA ALA A 236 -19.17 -11.71 -7.14
C ALA A 236 -18.33 -12.67 -6.29
N GLY A 237 -18.52 -12.68 -4.96
CA GLY A 237 -17.92 -13.67 -4.07
C GLY A 237 -18.30 -15.11 -4.41
N ASN A 238 -19.58 -15.38 -4.63
CA ASN A 238 -20.06 -16.72 -5.02
C ASN A 238 -19.51 -17.18 -6.39
N LEU A 239 -19.42 -16.26 -7.36
CA LEU A 239 -18.81 -16.53 -8.67
C LEU A 239 -17.33 -16.89 -8.54
N LEU A 240 -16.58 -16.15 -7.70
CA LEU A 240 -15.19 -16.45 -7.43
C LEU A 240 -15.02 -17.84 -6.82
N VAL A 241 -15.77 -18.17 -5.77
CA VAL A 241 -15.73 -19.50 -5.10
C VAL A 241 -15.93 -20.62 -6.12
N ASN A 242 -16.91 -20.50 -7.01
CA ASN A 242 -17.14 -21.50 -8.05
C ASN A 242 -16.00 -21.59 -9.08
N ALA A 243 -15.37 -20.46 -9.42
CA ALA A 243 -14.24 -20.44 -10.34
C ALA A 243 -12.95 -21.05 -9.76
N ILE A 244 -12.75 -21.00 -8.43
CA ILE A 244 -11.53 -21.47 -7.77
C ILE A 244 -11.62 -22.89 -7.21
N LYS A 245 -12.82 -23.46 -7.04
CA LYS A 245 -13.01 -24.85 -6.60
C LYS A 245 -12.12 -25.87 -7.33
N PRO A 246 -12.00 -25.87 -8.67
CA PRO A 246 -11.11 -26.79 -9.37
C PRO A 246 -9.63 -26.58 -9.06
N LEU A 247 -9.23 -25.33 -8.76
CA LEU A 247 -7.85 -24.98 -8.42
C LEU A 247 -7.49 -25.55 -7.04
N ALA A 248 -8.35 -25.38 -6.05
CA ALA A 248 -8.15 -25.97 -4.72
C ALA A 248 -8.12 -27.51 -4.77
N ALA A 249 -9.06 -28.12 -5.49
CA ALA A 249 -9.09 -29.58 -5.67
C ALA A 249 -7.81 -30.13 -6.32
N SER A 250 -7.16 -29.35 -7.20
CA SER A 250 -5.88 -29.76 -7.82
C SER A 250 -4.69 -29.85 -6.85
N THR A 251 -4.84 -29.30 -5.64
CA THR A 251 -3.83 -29.32 -4.57
C THR A 251 -4.07 -30.42 -3.54
N ALA A 252 -5.06 -31.29 -3.76
CA ALA A 252 -5.39 -32.37 -2.85
C ALA A 252 -4.18 -33.26 -2.54
N ARG A 253 -4.08 -33.70 -1.28
CA ARG A 253 -3.01 -34.59 -0.81
C ARG A 253 -3.52 -35.54 0.26
N THR A 254 -2.70 -36.52 0.62
CA THR A 254 -3.02 -37.39 1.76
C THR A 254 -3.27 -36.55 3.01
N GLY A 255 -4.42 -36.77 3.65
CA GLY A 255 -4.90 -35.99 4.79
C GLY A 255 -5.91 -34.89 4.44
N CYS A 256 -6.06 -34.48 3.17
CA CYS A 256 -7.01 -33.44 2.76
C CYS A 256 -7.37 -33.49 1.26
N THR A 257 -8.67 -33.48 0.94
CA THR A 257 -9.19 -33.50 -0.44
C THR A 257 -9.23 -32.13 -1.13
N GLY A 258 -8.98 -31.02 -0.42
CA GLY A 258 -8.99 -29.67 -1.00
C GLY A 258 -10.39 -29.12 -1.33
N ASP A 259 -11.42 -29.55 -0.58
CA ASP A 259 -12.81 -29.14 -0.80
C ASP A 259 -13.11 -27.74 -0.22
N LEU A 260 -13.58 -26.81 -1.07
CA LEU A 260 -13.99 -25.45 -0.68
C LEU A 260 -15.52 -25.34 -0.48
N GLY A 261 -15.94 -24.53 0.50
CA GLY A 261 -17.34 -24.12 0.71
C GLY A 261 -18.00 -24.57 2.01
N GLY A 262 -17.28 -25.26 2.89
CA GLY A 262 -17.71 -25.52 4.28
C GLY A 262 -17.32 -24.39 5.24
N PHE A 263 -17.77 -24.47 6.51
CA PHE A 263 -17.37 -23.52 7.57
C PHE A 263 -15.86 -23.58 7.91
N GLY A 264 -15.19 -24.67 7.53
CA GLY A 264 -13.77 -24.89 7.69
C GLY A 264 -13.37 -26.19 7.02
N GLY A 265 -12.09 -26.32 6.67
CA GLY A 265 -11.54 -27.56 6.12
C GLY A 265 -10.93 -28.44 7.21
N PHE A 266 -10.93 -29.76 6.98
CA PHE A 266 -10.30 -30.74 7.85
C PHE A 266 -8.99 -31.23 7.25
N PHE A 267 -7.98 -31.43 8.12
CA PHE A 267 -6.75 -32.13 7.76
C PHE A 267 -6.50 -33.30 8.72
N ASP A 268 -6.44 -34.52 8.19
CA ASP A 268 -6.17 -35.73 8.97
C ASP A 268 -4.67 -36.02 9.04
N LEU A 269 -4.07 -35.66 10.17
CA LEU A 269 -2.64 -35.89 10.46
C LEU A 269 -2.28 -37.38 10.51
N LYS A 270 -3.20 -38.23 10.99
CA LYS A 270 -2.95 -39.68 11.09
C LYS A 270 -2.94 -40.29 9.70
N ALA A 271 -3.88 -39.91 8.84
CA ALA A 271 -3.90 -40.34 7.45
C ALA A 271 -2.65 -39.83 6.68
N ALA A 272 -2.16 -38.64 7.01
CA ALA A 272 -0.93 -38.09 6.45
C ALA A 272 0.36 -38.78 6.96
N GLY A 273 0.26 -39.72 7.90
CA GLY A 273 1.37 -40.56 8.35
C GLY A 273 2.11 -40.09 9.60
N TYR A 274 1.60 -39.09 10.32
CA TYR A 274 2.23 -38.60 11.54
C TYR A 274 1.90 -39.45 12.77
N SER A 275 2.88 -39.59 13.67
CA SER A 275 2.75 -40.33 14.93
C SER A 275 2.69 -39.41 16.16
N ASP A 276 3.66 -38.51 16.34
CA ASP A 276 3.68 -37.50 17.41
C ASP A 276 4.03 -36.11 16.81
N PRO A 277 3.13 -35.55 15.97
CA PRO A 277 3.40 -34.30 15.28
C PRO A 277 3.31 -33.09 16.22
N LEU A 278 4.21 -32.14 16.00
CA LEU A 278 4.06 -30.74 16.36
C LEU A 278 3.57 -29.97 15.14
N LEU A 279 2.55 -29.13 15.33
CA LEU A 279 2.09 -28.22 14.29
C LEU A 279 2.89 -26.92 14.33
N VAL A 280 3.30 -26.46 13.16
CA VAL A 280 3.99 -25.18 12.97
C VAL A 280 3.17 -24.35 12.01
N SER A 281 2.73 -23.18 12.47
CA SER A 281 1.97 -22.23 11.65
C SER A 281 2.80 -21.00 11.34
N GLY A 282 2.70 -20.49 10.12
CA GLY A 282 3.30 -19.24 9.69
C GLY A 282 2.28 -18.40 8.94
N THR A 283 2.38 -17.08 9.08
CA THR A 283 1.58 -16.13 8.31
C THR A 283 2.46 -15.03 7.75
N ASP A 284 2.22 -14.66 6.51
CA ASP A 284 2.95 -13.59 5.84
C ASP A 284 2.11 -12.97 4.71
N GLY A 285 2.55 -11.82 4.22
CA GLY A 285 2.04 -11.17 3.04
C GLY A 285 3.09 -11.07 1.93
N VAL A 286 2.67 -10.62 0.74
CA VAL A 286 3.60 -10.38 -0.38
C VAL A 286 4.38 -9.06 -0.20
N GLY A 287 3.78 -8.08 0.48
CA GLY A 287 4.37 -6.77 0.68
C GLY A 287 4.35 -5.87 -0.56
N THR A 288 5.28 -4.92 -0.65
CA THR A 288 5.22 -3.84 -1.65
C THR A 288 5.48 -4.26 -3.10
N LYS A 289 5.80 -5.54 -3.34
CA LYS A 289 5.81 -6.16 -4.68
C LYS A 289 4.42 -6.14 -5.32
N LEU A 290 3.34 -6.17 -4.52
CA LEU A 290 1.96 -6.05 -5.00
C LEU A 290 1.71 -4.78 -5.80
N LYS A 291 2.36 -3.67 -5.45
CA LYS A 291 2.22 -2.41 -6.21
C LYS A 291 2.75 -2.52 -7.64
N ILE A 292 3.82 -3.30 -7.86
CA ILE A 292 4.33 -3.56 -9.21
C ILE A 292 3.36 -4.47 -9.96
N ALA A 293 2.91 -5.56 -9.34
CA ALA A 293 1.93 -6.48 -9.94
C ALA A 293 0.64 -5.76 -10.36
N GLN A 294 0.12 -4.88 -9.52
CA GLN A 294 -1.05 -4.04 -9.78
C GLN A 294 -0.82 -3.06 -10.92
N THR A 295 0.36 -2.44 -11.00
CA THR A 295 0.67 -1.47 -12.07
C THR A 295 0.87 -2.15 -13.42
N VAL A 296 1.51 -3.33 -13.42
CA VAL A 296 1.82 -4.10 -14.64
C VAL A 296 0.62 -4.93 -15.13
N GLY A 297 -0.36 -5.22 -14.26
CA GLY A 297 -1.51 -6.08 -14.58
C GLY A 297 -1.16 -7.58 -14.60
N MET A 298 -0.13 -7.99 -13.84
CA MET A 298 0.34 -9.37 -13.76
C MET A 298 0.19 -9.91 -12.33
N HIS A 299 -0.79 -10.79 -12.12
CA HIS A 299 -1.25 -11.17 -10.78
C HIS A 299 -0.95 -12.63 -10.41
N SER A 300 -0.73 -13.52 -11.37
CA SER A 300 -0.57 -14.95 -11.06
C SER A 300 0.76 -15.32 -10.40
N SER A 301 1.83 -14.53 -10.56
CA SER A 301 3.09 -14.81 -9.86
C SER A 301 3.03 -14.43 -8.37
N VAL A 302 2.23 -13.42 -7.99
CA VAL A 302 2.18 -12.98 -6.58
C VAL A 302 1.49 -13.97 -5.66
N GLY A 303 0.62 -14.84 -6.18
CA GLY A 303 0.09 -15.96 -5.39
C GLY A 303 1.16 -17.00 -5.03
N ILE A 304 2.13 -17.22 -5.92
CA ILE A 304 3.29 -18.10 -5.63
C ILE A 304 4.18 -17.42 -4.58
N ASP A 305 4.43 -16.12 -4.70
CA ASP A 305 5.17 -15.35 -3.70
C ASP A 305 4.54 -15.50 -2.31
N LEU A 306 3.21 -15.35 -2.22
CA LEU A 306 2.47 -15.46 -0.95
C LEU A 306 2.69 -16.81 -0.27
N VAL A 307 2.55 -17.90 -1.03
CA VAL A 307 2.77 -19.25 -0.51
C VAL A 307 4.23 -19.44 -0.10
N ALA A 308 5.17 -19.06 -0.98
CA ALA A 308 6.59 -19.24 -0.76
C ALA A 308 7.09 -18.57 0.52
N MET A 309 6.62 -17.35 0.80
CA MET A 309 6.97 -16.62 2.02
C MET A 309 6.58 -17.42 3.28
N CYS A 310 5.37 -17.96 3.34
CA CYS A 310 4.91 -18.70 4.51
C CYS A 310 5.52 -20.10 4.62
N VAL A 311 5.57 -20.86 3.52
CA VAL A 311 5.99 -22.27 3.56
C VAL A 311 7.49 -22.43 3.80
N ASN A 312 8.30 -21.51 3.28
CA ASN A 312 9.74 -21.52 3.55
C ASN A 312 10.05 -21.13 5.01
N ASP A 313 9.22 -20.31 5.66
CA ASP A 313 9.39 -19.95 7.07
C ASP A 313 9.08 -21.11 8.02
N ILE A 314 7.99 -21.85 7.79
CA ILE A 314 7.71 -23.04 8.60
C ILE A 314 8.73 -24.16 8.33
N LEU A 315 9.30 -24.20 7.12
CA LEU A 315 10.39 -25.12 6.77
C LEU A 315 11.66 -24.87 7.61
N ALA A 316 11.87 -23.66 8.14
CA ALA A 316 12.96 -23.36 9.08
C ALA A 316 12.87 -24.17 10.38
N HIS A 317 11.67 -24.63 10.74
CA HIS A 317 11.43 -25.52 11.87
C HIS A 317 11.50 -27.01 11.50
N GLY A 318 11.84 -27.33 10.24
CA GLY A 318 11.82 -28.69 9.70
C GLY A 318 10.41 -29.21 9.42
N ALA A 319 9.40 -28.33 9.40
CA ALA A 319 8.02 -28.71 9.17
C ALA A 319 7.73 -28.93 7.69
N GLU A 320 7.04 -30.03 7.40
CA GLU A 320 6.45 -30.28 6.09
C GLU A 320 5.15 -29.47 5.96
N PRO A 321 4.99 -28.62 4.94
CA PRO A 321 3.74 -27.90 4.71
C PRO A 321 2.58 -28.88 4.44
N LEU A 322 1.49 -28.75 5.20
CA LEU A 322 0.31 -29.61 5.08
C LEU A 322 -0.79 -28.92 4.31
N TYR A 323 -1.17 -27.73 4.76
CA TYR A 323 -2.21 -26.95 4.13
C TYR A 323 -1.95 -25.44 4.21
N PHE A 324 -2.64 -24.72 3.34
CA PHE A 324 -2.56 -23.28 3.19
C PHE A 324 -3.96 -22.67 3.23
N LEU A 325 -4.06 -21.47 3.82
CA LEU A 325 -5.22 -20.60 3.67
C LEU A 325 -4.79 -19.23 3.17
N ASP A 326 -5.66 -18.57 2.40
CA ASP A 326 -5.45 -17.21 1.93
C ASP A 326 -6.55 -16.25 2.39
N TYR A 327 -6.19 -14.97 2.52
CA TYR A 327 -7.11 -13.87 2.75
C TYR A 327 -6.85 -12.80 1.70
N PHE A 328 -7.84 -12.57 0.84
CA PHE A 328 -7.79 -11.58 -0.24
C PHE A 328 -8.65 -10.37 0.13
N ALA A 329 -8.05 -9.20 0.26
CA ALA A 329 -8.73 -7.95 0.57
C ALA A 329 -8.62 -6.97 -0.60
N THR A 330 -9.71 -6.29 -0.96
CA THR A 330 -9.68 -5.29 -2.03
C THR A 330 -10.73 -4.21 -1.86
N GLY A 331 -10.57 -3.07 -2.54
CA GLY A 331 -11.55 -1.98 -2.52
C GLY A 331 -12.83 -2.34 -3.28
N LYS A 332 -12.69 -3.03 -4.42
CA LYS A 332 -13.80 -3.62 -5.18
C LYS A 332 -13.36 -4.92 -5.83
N LEU A 333 -14.16 -5.97 -5.70
CA LEU A 333 -13.78 -7.30 -6.18
C LEU A 333 -13.77 -7.36 -7.71
N ASP A 334 -12.60 -7.56 -8.29
CA ASP A 334 -12.43 -8.02 -9.67
C ASP A 334 -12.20 -9.54 -9.65
N VAL A 335 -13.20 -10.29 -10.10
CA VAL A 335 -13.18 -11.75 -10.12
C VAL A 335 -12.05 -12.30 -10.99
N GLY A 336 -11.68 -11.61 -12.07
CA GLY A 336 -10.58 -12.01 -12.95
C GLY A 336 -9.22 -11.89 -12.25
N VAL A 337 -8.97 -10.75 -11.61
CA VAL A 337 -7.74 -10.52 -10.83
C VAL A 337 -7.64 -11.49 -9.65
N ALA A 338 -8.71 -11.64 -8.86
CA ALA A 338 -8.71 -12.55 -7.71
C ALA A 338 -8.46 -14.01 -8.14
N LYS A 339 -9.06 -14.44 -9.26
CA LYS A 339 -8.81 -15.77 -9.83
C LYS A 339 -7.36 -15.97 -10.24
N GLU A 340 -6.72 -14.99 -10.88
CA GLU A 340 -5.30 -15.07 -11.23
C GLU A 340 -4.40 -15.20 -10.00
N VAL A 341 -4.68 -14.44 -8.94
CA VAL A 341 -3.94 -14.53 -7.68
C VAL A 341 -4.11 -15.92 -7.05
N ILE A 342 -5.34 -16.42 -6.95
CA ILE A 342 -5.63 -17.74 -6.35
C ILE A 342 -5.07 -18.88 -7.21
N LEU A 343 -5.02 -18.73 -8.54
CA LEU A 343 -4.31 -19.64 -9.43
C LEU A 343 -2.81 -19.69 -9.08
N GLY A 344 -2.20 -18.54 -8.79
CA GLY A 344 -0.85 -18.46 -8.25
C GLY A 344 -0.69 -19.20 -6.93
N VAL A 345 -1.62 -19.00 -5.99
CA VAL A 345 -1.63 -19.68 -4.68
C VAL A 345 -1.72 -21.20 -4.86
N ALA A 346 -2.65 -21.69 -5.68
CA ALA A 346 -2.80 -23.12 -5.94
C ALA A 346 -1.54 -23.74 -6.58
N ARG A 347 -0.88 -23.02 -7.50
CA ARG A 347 0.41 -23.44 -8.08
C ARG A 347 1.51 -23.46 -7.03
N GLY A 348 1.58 -22.46 -6.16
CA GLY A 348 2.52 -22.41 -5.04
C GLY A 348 2.30 -23.57 -4.06
N CYS A 349 1.05 -23.87 -3.71
CA CYS A 349 0.69 -24.99 -2.84
C CYS A 349 1.13 -26.32 -3.46
N SER A 350 0.89 -26.51 -4.75
CA SER A 350 1.33 -27.69 -5.50
C SER A 350 2.85 -27.86 -5.49
N GLN A 351 3.61 -26.77 -5.66
CA GLN A 351 5.08 -26.78 -5.57
C GLN A 351 5.57 -27.09 -4.15
N ALA A 352 4.91 -26.55 -3.13
CA ALA A 352 5.22 -26.80 -1.72
C ALA A 352 4.82 -28.21 -1.25
N GLY A 353 3.90 -28.85 -1.97
CA GLY A 353 3.30 -30.12 -1.59
C GLY A 353 2.20 -29.99 -0.53
N CYS A 354 1.55 -28.82 -0.39
CA CYS A 354 0.43 -28.62 0.54
C CYS A 354 -0.91 -28.44 -0.18
N ALA A 355 -2.02 -28.63 0.55
CA ALA A 355 -3.37 -28.38 0.04
C ALA A 355 -3.82 -26.94 0.30
N LEU A 356 -4.46 -26.29 -0.68
CA LEU A 356 -5.24 -25.08 -0.46
C LEU A 356 -6.56 -25.47 0.20
N LEU A 357 -6.64 -25.29 1.51
CA LEU A 357 -7.72 -25.80 2.36
C LEU A 357 -8.93 -24.86 2.41
N GLY A 358 -8.69 -23.57 2.27
CA GLY A 358 -9.71 -22.55 2.40
C GLY A 358 -9.14 -21.17 2.15
N GLY A 359 -10.02 -20.19 2.02
CA GLY A 359 -9.63 -18.80 1.95
C GLY A 359 -10.84 -17.89 2.14
N GLU A 360 -10.58 -16.61 2.29
CA GLU A 360 -11.62 -15.59 2.47
C GLU A 360 -11.38 -14.42 1.53
N THR A 361 -12.47 -13.83 1.01
CA THR A 361 -12.43 -12.69 0.11
C THR A 361 -13.24 -11.54 0.70
N ALA A 362 -12.56 -10.45 1.02
CA ALA A 362 -13.16 -9.27 1.64
C ALA A 362 -13.14 -8.07 0.69
N GLU A 363 -14.32 -7.56 0.36
CA GLU A 363 -14.48 -6.27 -0.32
C GLU A 363 -14.66 -5.19 0.76
N MET A 364 -13.73 -4.23 0.79
CA MET A 364 -13.66 -3.18 1.82
C MET A 364 -13.49 -1.80 1.17
N PRO A 365 -14.52 -1.31 0.45
CA PRO A 365 -14.52 0.02 -0.16
C PRO A 365 -14.38 1.09 0.93
N GLY A 366 -13.41 1.97 0.77
CA GLY A 366 -13.05 3.00 1.75
C GLY A 366 -11.82 2.66 2.60
N MET A 367 -11.41 1.39 2.67
CA MET A 367 -10.09 1.00 3.20
C MET A 367 -9.06 0.89 2.08
N TYR A 368 -9.42 0.24 0.98
CA TYR A 368 -8.57 0.08 -0.20
C TYR A 368 -9.10 0.92 -1.37
N SER A 369 -8.19 1.50 -2.16
CA SER A 369 -8.54 2.19 -3.40
C SER A 369 -9.01 1.19 -4.46
N PHE A 370 -9.80 1.65 -5.44
CA PHE A 370 -10.20 0.81 -6.57
C PHE A 370 -8.97 0.30 -7.35
N GLY A 371 -8.96 -0.99 -7.66
CA GLY A 371 -7.82 -1.67 -8.31
C GLY A 371 -6.68 -2.06 -7.36
N GLU A 372 -6.73 -1.64 -6.09
CA GLU A 372 -5.78 -2.09 -5.07
C GLU A 372 -6.33 -3.30 -4.31
N TYR A 373 -5.45 -4.27 -4.08
CA TYR A 373 -5.71 -5.42 -3.25
C TYR A 373 -4.50 -5.74 -2.35
N ASP A 374 -4.77 -6.46 -1.28
CA ASP A 374 -3.77 -7.03 -0.39
C ASP A 374 -4.08 -8.51 -0.18
N VAL A 375 -3.03 -9.27 0.09
CA VAL A 375 -3.14 -10.71 0.31
C VAL A 375 -2.31 -11.14 1.51
N ALA A 376 -2.94 -11.92 2.37
CA ALA A 376 -2.29 -12.59 3.49
C ALA A 376 -2.42 -14.11 3.33
N GLY A 377 -1.37 -14.82 3.73
CA GLY A 377 -1.23 -16.25 3.61
C GLY A 377 -1.06 -16.87 4.99
N PHE A 378 -1.51 -18.11 5.12
CA PHE A 378 -1.44 -18.87 6.36
C PHE A 378 -1.04 -20.30 6.02
N ALA A 379 0.21 -20.66 6.30
CA ALA A 379 0.69 -22.03 6.13
C ALA A 379 0.65 -22.77 7.46
N VAL A 380 0.17 -24.00 7.45
CA VAL A 380 0.31 -24.94 8.57
C VAL A 380 1.08 -26.16 8.09
N GLY A 381 2.15 -26.47 8.79
CA GLY A 381 2.95 -27.66 8.60
C GLY A 381 3.03 -28.53 9.84
N ALA A 382 3.60 -29.72 9.69
CA ALA A 382 3.88 -30.62 10.80
C ALA A 382 5.30 -31.16 10.76
N VAL A 383 5.85 -31.36 11.95
CA VAL A 383 7.16 -31.99 12.17
C VAL A 383 7.03 -32.99 13.30
N GLU A 384 7.67 -34.16 13.18
CA GLU A 384 7.78 -35.08 14.31
C GLU A 384 8.59 -34.41 15.44
N ARG A 385 8.13 -34.56 16.69
CA ARG A 385 8.73 -33.86 17.85
C ARG A 385 10.25 -34.00 17.95
N ASN A 386 10.80 -35.15 17.53
CA ASN A 386 12.24 -35.46 17.56
C ASN A 386 13.03 -34.98 16.31
N LYS A 387 12.39 -34.28 15.38
CA LYS A 387 12.98 -33.77 14.12
C LYS A 387 12.93 -32.25 13.98
N VAL A 388 12.52 -31.53 15.02
CA VAL A 388 12.45 -30.06 15.03
C VAL A 388 13.81 -29.44 14.72
N LEU A 389 13.80 -28.41 13.87
CA LEU A 389 14.95 -27.53 13.62
C LEU A 389 14.73 -26.15 14.25
N PRO A 390 15.81 -25.38 14.50
CA PRO A 390 17.21 -25.75 14.39
C PRO A 390 17.67 -26.72 15.49
N ARG A 391 18.58 -27.64 15.16
CA ARG A 391 19.28 -28.49 16.14
C ARG A 391 20.49 -27.76 16.68
N THR A 392 20.25 -26.71 17.46
CA THR A 392 21.28 -25.78 17.96
C THR A 392 22.42 -26.47 18.72
N GLN A 393 22.15 -27.58 19.39
CA GLN A 393 23.16 -28.38 20.10
C GLN A 393 24.12 -29.13 19.16
N ASP A 394 23.71 -29.40 17.93
CA ASP A 394 24.51 -30.13 16.94
C ASP A 394 25.41 -29.18 16.12
N ILE A 395 25.17 -27.86 16.20
CA ILE A 395 25.89 -26.84 15.41
C ILE A 395 27.23 -26.53 16.09
N ILE A 396 28.32 -26.71 15.36
CA ILE A 396 29.68 -26.51 15.83
C ILE A 396 30.49 -25.60 14.90
N VAL A 397 31.61 -25.07 15.40
CA VAL A 397 32.58 -24.32 14.58
C VAL A 397 33.04 -25.20 13.42
N ASP A 398 33.23 -24.57 12.26
CA ASP A 398 33.59 -25.18 10.98
C ASP A 398 32.53 -26.07 10.32
N ASP A 399 31.30 -26.14 10.85
CA ASP A 399 30.15 -26.58 10.06
C ASP A 399 30.00 -25.71 8.80
N LEU A 400 29.57 -26.31 7.70
CA LEU A 400 29.48 -25.62 6.41
C LEU A 400 28.11 -24.98 6.23
N VAL A 401 28.11 -23.82 5.57
CA VAL A 401 26.89 -23.12 5.15
C VAL A 401 26.70 -23.34 3.65
N ILE A 402 25.61 -24.00 3.26
CA ILE A 402 25.21 -24.18 1.86
C ILE A 402 24.12 -23.16 1.53
N GLY A 403 24.38 -22.31 0.53
CA GLY A 403 23.42 -21.34 0.02
C GLY A 403 22.66 -21.89 -1.17
N LEU A 404 21.33 -21.82 -1.14
CA LEU A 404 20.42 -22.15 -2.24
C LEU A 404 20.09 -20.89 -3.05
N ALA A 405 20.16 -21.00 -4.38
CA ALA A 405 19.88 -19.88 -5.27
C ALA A 405 18.46 -19.33 -5.08
N SER A 406 18.36 -18.00 -5.00
CA SER A 406 17.11 -17.27 -5.21
C SER A 406 16.77 -17.20 -6.71
N SER A 407 15.51 -16.91 -7.02
CA SER A 407 15.04 -16.60 -8.38
C SER A 407 15.20 -15.11 -8.74
N GLY A 408 15.75 -14.31 -7.82
CA GLY A 408 15.82 -12.85 -7.92
C GLY A 408 15.56 -12.22 -6.56
N ILE A 409 14.90 -11.06 -6.55
CA ILE A 409 14.65 -10.27 -5.34
C ILE A 409 13.70 -10.98 -4.34
N HIS A 410 12.92 -11.96 -4.81
CA HIS A 410 11.84 -12.62 -4.06
C HIS A 410 10.71 -11.65 -3.71
N SER A 411 10.36 -11.49 -2.42
CA SER A 411 9.25 -10.62 -1.97
C SER A 411 9.69 -9.50 -1.02
N ASN A 412 11.00 -9.24 -0.89
CA ASN A 412 11.56 -8.27 0.06
C ASN A 412 12.34 -7.14 -0.62
N GLY A 413 12.37 -5.95 -0.01
CA GLY A 413 13.14 -4.80 -0.53
C GLY A 413 12.49 -4.03 -1.68
N PHE A 414 11.28 -4.38 -2.10
CA PHE A 414 10.57 -3.75 -3.22
C PHE A 414 10.26 -2.26 -3.02
N SER A 415 10.16 -1.79 -1.78
CA SER A 415 10.05 -0.35 -1.48
C SER A 415 11.28 0.44 -1.92
N LEU A 416 12.48 -0.15 -1.78
CA LEU A 416 13.73 0.46 -2.25
C LEU A 416 13.85 0.35 -3.77
N VAL A 417 13.51 -0.81 -4.34
CA VAL A 417 13.50 -1.03 -5.79
C VAL A 417 12.63 0.01 -6.50
N ARG A 418 11.41 0.24 -6.02
CA ARG A 418 10.50 1.26 -6.59
C ARG A 418 11.11 2.67 -6.55
N LYS A 419 11.73 3.06 -5.43
CA LYS A 419 12.42 4.36 -5.33
C LYS A 419 13.59 4.48 -6.30
N ILE A 420 14.32 3.40 -6.56
CA ILE A 420 15.42 3.38 -7.54
C ILE A 420 14.87 3.58 -8.96
N ILE A 421 13.76 2.92 -9.31
CA ILE A 421 13.07 3.07 -10.59
C ILE A 421 12.63 4.53 -10.78
N ASP A 422 11.96 5.10 -9.77
CA ASP A 422 11.50 6.49 -9.79
C ASP A 422 12.68 7.47 -9.95
N LYS A 423 13.77 7.28 -9.18
CA LYS A 423 14.99 8.13 -9.27
C LYS A 423 15.70 7.98 -10.61
N ALA A 424 15.63 6.79 -11.23
CA ALA A 424 16.20 6.52 -12.54
C ALA A 424 15.33 7.05 -13.70
N GLY A 425 14.10 7.52 -13.42
CA GLY A 425 13.16 7.96 -14.45
C GLY A 425 12.66 6.81 -15.34
N LEU A 426 12.68 5.57 -14.84
CA LEU A 426 12.23 4.39 -15.58
C LEU A 426 10.75 4.12 -15.31
N SER A 427 10.06 3.53 -16.29
CA SER A 427 8.72 2.95 -16.12
C SER A 427 8.80 1.42 -16.08
N TYR A 428 7.76 0.75 -15.60
CA TYR A 428 7.72 -0.72 -15.63
C TYR A 428 7.67 -1.31 -17.06
N ASP A 429 7.25 -0.51 -18.05
CA ASP A 429 7.29 -0.87 -19.47
C ASP A 429 8.65 -0.63 -20.13
N SER A 430 9.60 -0.01 -19.41
CA SER A 430 10.95 0.23 -19.94
C SER A 430 11.67 -1.11 -20.20
N PRO A 431 12.60 -1.15 -21.18
CA PRO A 431 13.45 -2.32 -21.39
C PRO A 431 14.16 -2.73 -20.10
N CYS A 432 14.25 -4.03 -19.85
CA CYS A 432 14.89 -4.56 -18.66
C CYS A 432 16.41 -4.26 -18.68
N PRO A 433 16.96 -3.51 -17.72
CA PRO A 433 18.35 -3.04 -17.74
C PRO A 433 19.35 -4.09 -17.21
N PHE A 434 18.89 -5.31 -16.93
CA PHE A 434 19.72 -6.42 -16.45
C PHE A 434 19.27 -7.72 -17.12
N SER A 435 20.20 -8.67 -17.25
CA SER A 435 19.86 -10.00 -17.74
C SER A 435 18.99 -10.75 -16.74
N THR A 436 17.93 -11.38 -17.23
CA THR A 436 17.13 -12.34 -16.48
C THR A 436 17.80 -13.70 -16.55
N THR A 437 17.71 -14.48 -15.47
CA THR A 437 18.33 -15.82 -15.41
C THR A 437 17.53 -16.84 -16.24
N GLU A 438 18.23 -17.90 -16.65
CA GLU A 438 17.76 -18.97 -17.55
C GLU A 438 16.36 -19.50 -17.20
N GLY A 439 15.45 -19.47 -18.18
CA GLY A 439 14.09 -20.05 -18.10
C GLY A 439 12.99 -19.13 -18.65
N LEU A 440 13.26 -17.84 -18.76
CA LEU A 440 12.34 -16.82 -19.31
C LEU A 440 12.97 -16.19 -20.56
N GLN A 441 13.03 -16.93 -21.67
CA GLN A 441 13.58 -16.45 -22.95
C GLN A 441 12.77 -15.33 -23.64
N SER A 442 11.87 -14.65 -22.92
CA SER A 442 10.99 -13.62 -23.48
C SER A 442 10.76 -12.39 -22.60
N VAL A 443 11.41 -12.29 -21.44
CA VAL A 443 11.20 -11.12 -20.55
C VAL A 443 12.05 -9.96 -21.04
N THR A 444 11.38 -8.98 -21.65
CA THR A 444 12.03 -7.79 -22.22
C THR A 444 11.77 -6.53 -21.38
N LYS A 445 10.75 -6.55 -20.51
CA LYS A 445 10.32 -5.40 -19.72
C LYS A 445 10.79 -5.49 -18.26
N LEU A 446 11.09 -4.34 -17.68
CA LEU A 446 11.52 -4.21 -16.28
C LEU A 446 10.46 -4.74 -15.30
N GLY A 447 9.18 -4.40 -15.50
CA GLY A 447 8.09 -4.84 -14.63
C GLY A 447 7.95 -6.36 -14.55
N GLU A 448 8.00 -7.02 -15.71
CA GLU A 448 7.94 -8.48 -15.83
C GLU A 448 9.13 -9.15 -15.12
N ALA A 449 10.34 -8.63 -15.31
CA ALA A 449 11.56 -9.17 -14.69
C ALA A 449 11.50 -9.13 -13.16
N LEU A 450 10.98 -8.02 -12.60
CA LEU A 450 10.81 -7.83 -11.16
C LEU A 450 9.71 -8.72 -10.56
N LEU A 451 8.78 -9.20 -11.37
CA LEU A 451 7.69 -10.09 -10.95
C LEU A 451 8.05 -11.58 -11.02
N SER A 452 9.33 -11.91 -11.19
CA SER A 452 9.84 -13.28 -11.01
C SER A 452 9.39 -13.84 -9.64
N PRO A 453 8.69 -14.98 -9.60
CA PRO A 453 8.12 -15.50 -8.35
C PRO A 453 9.20 -16.00 -7.40
N THR A 454 8.94 -15.87 -6.11
CA THR A 454 9.79 -16.39 -5.03
C THR A 454 9.90 -17.91 -5.13
N LYS A 455 11.10 -18.42 -4.87
CA LYS A 455 11.38 -19.86 -4.99
C LYS A 455 10.89 -20.61 -3.76
N ILE A 456 10.26 -21.76 -3.98
CA ILE A 456 9.78 -22.66 -2.93
C ILE A 456 10.79 -23.78 -2.74
N TYR A 457 11.32 -23.96 -1.53
CA TYR A 457 12.43 -24.89 -1.25
C TYR A 457 11.99 -26.24 -0.65
N CYS A 458 10.70 -26.42 -0.38
CA CYS A 458 10.18 -27.57 0.37
C CYS A 458 10.59 -28.92 -0.23
N GLN A 459 10.35 -29.13 -1.52
CA GLN A 459 10.67 -30.41 -2.18
C GLN A 459 12.17 -30.75 -2.17
N ALA A 460 13.03 -29.72 -2.30
CA ALA A 460 14.47 -29.90 -2.37
C ALA A 460 15.11 -30.17 -1.00
N VAL A 461 14.55 -29.61 0.07
CA VAL A 461 15.21 -29.58 1.38
C VAL A 461 14.58 -30.53 2.39
N LEU A 462 13.27 -30.75 2.32
CA LEU A 462 12.56 -31.59 3.29
C LEU A 462 13.12 -33.03 3.37
N PRO A 463 13.46 -33.72 2.25
CA PRO A 463 14.08 -35.05 2.33
C PRO A 463 15.41 -35.05 3.10
N LEU A 464 16.21 -33.99 2.96
CA LEU A 464 17.49 -33.83 3.67
C LEU A 464 17.28 -33.60 5.17
N MET A 465 16.26 -32.82 5.53
CA MET A 465 15.87 -32.60 6.93
C MET A 465 15.34 -33.89 7.57
N GLN A 466 14.48 -34.63 6.88
CA GLN A 466 13.96 -35.91 7.35
C GLN A 466 15.07 -36.96 7.54
N ALA A 467 16.10 -36.93 6.69
CA ALA A 467 17.31 -37.75 6.80
C ALA A 467 18.32 -37.24 7.86
N ARG A 468 17.99 -36.16 8.59
CA ARG A 468 18.84 -35.49 9.60
C ARG A 468 20.21 -35.04 9.09
N LYS A 469 20.32 -34.70 7.79
CA LYS A 469 21.55 -34.14 7.19
C LYS A 469 21.69 -32.63 7.38
N VAL A 470 20.59 -31.94 7.67
CA VAL A 470 20.55 -30.48 7.91
C VAL A 470 20.45 -30.19 9.40
N LYS A 471 21.35 -29.36 9.94
CA LYS A 471 21.35 -28.94 11.35
C LYS A 471 20.51 -27.69 11.59
N ALA A 472 20.47 -26.78 10.63
CA ALA A 472 19.59 -25.61 10.63
C ALA A 472 19.26 -25.15 9.20
N PHE A 473 18.13 -24.48 9.04
CA PHE A 473 17.68 -23.84 7.81
C PHE A 473 17.29 -22.39 8.08
N ALA A 474 17.87 -21.46 7.34
CA ALA A 474 17.51 -20.05 7.38
C ALA A 474 16.87 -19.64 6.06
N HIS A 475 15.62 -19.18 6.09
CA HIS A 475 14.99 -18.53 4.96
C HIS A 475 15.50 -17.08 4.87
N ILE A 476 16.01 -16.66 3.71
CA ILE A 476 16.61 -15.33 3.54
C ILE A 476 15.56 -14.35 3.01
N THR A 477 14.96 -13.59 3.94
CA THR A 477 13.85 -12.65 3.67
C THR A 477 14.25 -11.20 4.03
N GLY A 478 13.35 -10.41 4.63
CA GLY A 478 13.67 -9.10 5.18
C GLY A 478 14.79 -9.20 6.21
N GLY A 479 15.75 -8.27 6.15
CA GLY A 479 16.97 -8.34 6.95
C GLY A 479 18.10 -9.17 6.30
N GLY A 480 17.82 -9.78 5.13
CA GLY A 480 18.81 -10.35 4.24
C GLY A 480 19.66 -11.44 4.89
N LEU A 481 20.91 -11.58 4.44
CA LEU A 481 21.85 -12.56 4.99
C LEU A 481 22.21 -12.24 6.45
N THR A 482 22.27 -10.95 6.78
CA THR A 482 22.78 -10.47 8.07
C THR A 482 21.83 -10.71 9.24
N GLU A 483 20.52 -10.67 9.03
CA GLU A 483 19.54 -10.83 10.12
C GLU A 483 18.91 -12.23 10.15
N ASN A 484 18.86 -12.97 9.04
CA ASN A 484 18.16 -14.25 8.99
C ASN A 484 19.04 -15.44 9.41
N ILE A 485 20.30 -15.53 8.95
CA ILE A 485 21.19 -16.64 9.32
C ILE A 485 21.45 -16.69 10.83
N PRO A 486 21.67 -15.57 11.54
CA PRO A 486 21.90 -15.61 12.99
C PRO A 486 20.74 -16.14 13.82
N ARG A 487 19.49 -16.09 13.32
CA ARG A 487 18.30 -16.54 14.06
C ARG A 487 18.31 -18.04 14.33
N VAL A 488 19.07 -18.80 13.54
CA VAL A 488 19.13 -20.27 13.63
C VAL A 488 20.44 -20.79 14.25
N LEU A 489 21.34 -19.89 14.63
CA LEU A 489 22.61 -20.21 15.27
C LEU A 489 22.48 -20.12 16.81
N PRO A 490 23.20 -20.96 17.56
CA PRO A 490 23.30 -20.80 19.01
C PRO A 490 24.11 -19.54 19.39
N HIS A 491 23.99 -19.11 20.65
CA HIS A 491 24.80 -18.04 21.21
C HIS A 491 26.29 -18.38 21.14
N GLY A 492 27.13 -17.38 20.87
CA GLY A 492 28.58 -17.57 20.79
C GLY A 492 29.09 -18.07 19.43
N LEU A 493 28.20 -18.33 18.47
CA LEU A 493 28.55 -18.69 17.09
C LEU A 493 28.06 -17.63 16.09
N GLY A 494 28.81 -17.49 15.01
CA GLY A 494 28.47 -16.70 13.83
C GLY A 494 28.79 -17.48 12.55
N VAL A 495 28.77 -16.80 11.41
CA VAL A 495 29.18 -17.35 10.12
C VAL A 495 30.11 -16.40 9.38
N SER A 496 31.07 -16.98 8.67
CA SER A 496 31.87 -16.28 7.67
C SER A 496 31.51 -16.81 6.29
N LEU A 497 30.99 -15.92 5.45
CA LEU A 497 30.55 -16.18 4.08
C LEU A 497 31.52 -15.54 3.09
N ASP A 498 31.59 -16.06 1.88
CA ASP A 498 32.40 -15.51 0.79
C ASP A 498 31.54 -15.25 -0.44
N ALA A 499 31.30 -13.98 -0.77
CA ALA A 499 30.48 -13.56 -1.91
C ALA A 499 30.99 -14.05 -3.27
N SER A 500 32.27 -14.42 -3.37
CA SER A 500 32.84 -14.97 -4.61
C SER A 500 32.45 -16.43 -4.87
N SER A 501 31.86 -17.11 -3.88
CA SER A 501 31.53 -18.54 -3.95
C SER A 501 30.19 -18.85 -4.62
N TRP A 502 29.32 -17.85 -4.82
CA TRP A 502 28.04 -18.03 -5.52
C TRP A 502 27.84 -16.98 -6.61
N SER A 503 26.90 -17.25 -7.50
CA SER A 503 26.54 -16.32 -8.56
C SER A 503 25.49 -15.32 -8.06
N ILE A 504 25.83 -14.03 -7.99
CA ILE A 504 24.89 -12.96 -7.67
C ILE A 504 24.12 -12.55 -8.95
N PRO A 505 22.77 -12.68 -8.97
CA PRO A 505 21.97 -12.26 -10.11
C PRO A 505 22.17 -10.79 -10.52
N ALA A 506 22.12 -10.52 -11.83
CA ALA A 506 22.41 -9.20 -12.40
C ALA A 506 21.49 -8.08 -11.86
N VAL A 507 20.26 -8.41 -11.45
CA VAL A 507 19.35 -7.46 -10.80
C VAL A 507 19.96 -6.79 -9.57
N PHE A 508 20.78 -7.51 -8.78
CA PHE A 508 21.42 -6.91 -7.61
C PHE A 508 22.61 -6.02 -7.99
N GLY A 509 23.34 -6.35 -9.06
CA GLY A 509 24.34 -5.46 -9.64
C GLY A 509 23.73 -4.16 -10.15
N TRP A 510 22.56 -4.26 -10.80
CA TRP A 510 21.78 -3.09 -11.23
C TRP A 510 21.28 -2.26 -10.04
N ILE A 511 20.68 -2.88 -9.01
CA ILE A 511 20.24 -2.17 -7.78
C ILE A 511 21.43 -1.45 -7.12
N PHE A 512 22.57 -2.13 -6.98
CA PHE A 512 23.79 -1.57 -6.41
C PHE A 512 24.28 -0.36 -7.21
N GLY A 513 24.43 -0.50 -8.53
CA GLY A 513 24.95 0.55 -9.40
C GLY A 513 23.98 1.72 -9.59
N GLN A 514 22.74 1.44 -10.01
CA GLN A 514 21.73 2.45 -10.29
C GLN A 514 21.24 3.16 -9.02
N GLY A 515 21.10 2.41 -7.92
CA GLY A 515 20.65 2.94 -6.64
C GLY A 515 21.76 3.57 -5.79
N ASN A 516 23.03 3.37 -6.14
CA ASN A 516 24.20 3.70 -5.31
C ASN A 516 24.03 3.18 -3.87
N VAL A 517 23.54 1.95 -3.75
CA VAL A 517 23.21 1.32 -2.46
C VAL A 517 24.48 0.78 -1.84
N ALA A 518 24.77 1.14 -0.59
CA ALA A 518 25.94 0.65 0.11
C ALA A 518 25.93 -0.88 0.23
N THR A 519 27.09 -1.52 0.12
CA THR A 519 27.22 -2.98 0.14
C THR A 519 26.64 -3.65 1.39
N LEU A 520 26.79 -3.04 2.56
CA LEU A 520 26.16 -3.53 3.80
C LEU A 520 24.63 -3.41 3.76
N GLU A 521 24.11 -2.36 3.15
CA GLU A 521 22.67 -2.18 2.96
C GLU A 521 22.12 -3.20 1.94
N MET A 522 22.91 -3.58 0.94
CA MET A 522 22.53 -4.62 -0.03
C MET A 522 22.29 -5.96 0.67
N VAL A 523 23.24 -6.45 1.47
CA VAL A 523 23.11 -7.76 2.15
C VAL A 523 22.17 -7.76 3.35
N ARG A 524 21.81 -6.57 3.84
CA ARG A 524 20.79 -6.40 4.88
C ARG A 524 19.38 -6.31 4.30
N THR A 525 19.21 -5.71 3.14
CA THR A 525 17.87 -5.51 2.57
C THR A 525 17.49 -6.63 1.59
N PHE A 526 18.47 -7.22 0.91
CA PHE A 526 18.24 -8.21 -0.14
C PHE A 526 18.90 -9.55 0.17
N ASN A 527 18.41 -10.59 -0.50
CA ASN A 527 18.95 -11.95 -0.42
C ASN A 527 20.28 -12.12 -1.22
N CYS A 528 20.59 -11.16 -2.09
CA CYS A 528 21.81 -11.11 -2.90
C CYS A 528 22.14 -12.40 -3.67
N GLY A 529 21.11 -13.13 -4.10
CA GLY A 529 21.26 -14.37 -4.85
C GLY A 529 21.03 -15.64 -4.05
N ILE A 530 21.02 -15.58 -2.71
CA ILE A 530 20.81 -16.74 -1.84
C ILE A 530 19.45 -16.64 -1.15
N GLY A 531 18.49 -17.48 -1.52
CA GLY A 531 17.16 -17.46 -0.92
C GLY A 531 17.02 -18.31 0.34
N ALA A 532 17.90 -19.28 0.55
CA ALA A 532 17.94 -20.09 1.77
C ALA A 532 19.36 -20.53 2.12
N GLY A 533 19.68 -20.62 3.41
CA GLY A 533 20.95 -21.12 3.94
C GLY A 533 20.76 -22.39 4.76
N LEU A 534 21.55 -23.43 4.48
CA LEU A 534 21.58 -24.69 5.23
C LEU A 534 22.87 -24.77 6.04
N VAL A 535 22.77 -25.04 7.34
CA VAL A 535 23.93 -25.41 8.16
C VAL A 535 24.04 -26.92 8.20
N VAL A 536 25.18 -27.47 7.79
CA VAL A 536 25.42 -28.90 7.66
C VAL A 536 26.80 -29.28 8.23
N GLY A 537 26.94 -30.53 8.68
CA GLY A 537 28.24 -31.06 9.08
C GLY A 537 29.16 -31.24 7.87
N GLN A 538 30.47 -31.08 8.05
CA GLN A 538 31.47 -31.26 6.98
C GLN A 538 31.36 -32.62 6.29
N GLU A 539 31.09 -33.66 7.07
CA GLU A 539 30.91 -35.04 6.63
C GLU A 539 29.64 -35.25 5.79
N THR A 540 28.62 -34.40 5.98
CA THR A 540 27.34 -34.49 5.27
C THR A 540 27.25 -33.58 4.04
N ALA A 541 28.10 -32.55 3.96
CA ALA A 541 28.00 -31.50 2.95
C ALA A 541 28.06 -32.02 1.51
N ALA A 542 28.97 -32.95 1.21
CA ALA A 542 29.09 -33.54 -0.13
C ALA A 542 27.79 -34.25 -0.57
N SER A 543 27.19 -35.03 0.32
CA SER A 543 25.94 -35.74 0.04
C SER A 543 24.74 -34.80 -0.08
N VAL A 544 24.73 -33.68 0.66
CA VAL A 544 23.70 -32.64 0.52
C VAL A 544 23.81 -31.96 -0.84
N MET A 545 25.02 -31.58 -1.26
CA MET A 545 25.27 -30.95 -2.57
C MET A 545 24.90 -31.87 -3.73
N GLU A 546 25.21 -33.17 -3.64
CA GLU A 546 24.84 -34.16 -4.64
C GLU A 546 23.32 -34.28 -4.79
N HIS A 547 22.58 -34.33 -3.68
CA HIS A 547 21.12 -34.38 -3.69
C HIS A 547 20.50 -33.13 -4.35
N LEU A 548 20.98 -31.94 -3.99
CA LEU A 548 20.50 -30.68 -4.56
C LEU A 548 20.80 -30.63 -6.07
N THR A 549 22.01 -31.03 -6.47
CA THR A 549 22.39 -31.09 -7.89
C THR A 549 21.51 -32.06 -8.67
N ALA A 550 21.17 -33.23 -8.11
CA ALA A 550 20.29 -34.21 -8.74
C ALA A 550 18.85 -33.69 -8.98
N LEU A 551 18.42 -32.69 -8.20
CA LEU A 551 17.14 -32.00 -8.38
C LEU A 551 17.25 -30.75 -9.27
N ASN A 552 18.41 -30.52 -9.91
CA ASN A 552 18.73 -29.31 -10.66
C ASN A 552 18.64 -28.02 -9.81
N GLU A 553 18.86 -28.14 -8.50
CA GLU A 553 18.93 -27.00 -7.60
C GLU A 553 20.32 -26.36 -7.65
N LYS A 554 20.39 -25.08 -8.01
CA LYS A 554 21.63 -24.29 -7.95
C LYS A 554 21.96 -24.01 -6.48
N ALA A 555 23.06 -24.59 -6.00
CA ALA A 555 23.52 -24.46 -4.62
C ALA A 555 25.04 -24.32 -4.58
N TRP A 556 25.55 -23.70 -3.51
CA TRP A 556 26.99 -23.51 -3.30
C TRP A 556 27.33 -23.66 -1.81
N ILE A 557 28.54 -24.12 -1.51
CA ILE A 557 29.10 -23.95 -0.17
C ILE A 557 29.56 -22.49 -0.08
N ILE A 558 28.83 -21.69 0.66
CA ILE A 558 29.01 -20.23 0.69
C ILE A 558 29.88 -19.74 1.85
N GLY A 559 30.18 -20.63 2.80
CA GLY A 559 30.92 -20.25 4.00
C GLY A 559 30.88 -21.33 5.07
N LYS A 560 31.19 -20.92 6.30
CA LYS A 560 31.24 -21.82 7.46
C LYS A 560 30.86 -21.09 8.75
N VAL A 561 30.49 -21.89 9.76
CA VAL A 561 30.23 -21.44 11.12
C VAL A 561 31.56 -21.07 11.80
N THR A 562 31.59 -19.93 12.46
CA THR A 562 32.76 -19.38 13.15
C THR A 562 32.44 -19.10 14.62
N GLU A 563 33.48 -19.05 15.45
CA GLU A 563 33.33 -18.59 16.83
C GLU A 563 33.02 -17.09 16.87
N ASN A 564 32.09 -16.67 17.71
CA ASN A 564 31.73 -15.27 17.93
C ASN A 564 31.33 -15.05 19.39
N LYS A 565 32.33 -15.01 20.29
CA LYS A 565 32.12 -14.94 21.75
C LYS A 565 31.43 -13.66 22.21
N GLU A 566 31.59 -12.58 21.46
CA GLU A 566 31.05 -11.26 21.82
C GLU A 566 29.61 -11.07 21.29
N ASP A 567 29.12 -12.00 20.45
CA ASP A 567 27.82 -11.92 19.78
C ASP A 567 27.66 -10.63 18.91
N ILE A 568 28.78 -10.03 18.50
CA ILE A 568 28.88 -8.83 17.66
C ILE A 568 29.10 -9.26 16.20
N ASP A 569 28.29 -8.75 15.26
CA ASP A 569 28.41 -9.04 13.83
C ASP A 569 28.43 -10.56 13.50
N LYS A 570 27.35 -11.27 13.86
CA LYS A 570 27.18 -12.72 13.67
C LYS A 570 27.31 -13.21 12.21
N VAL A 571 27.34 -12.31 11.23
CA VAL A 571 27.55 -12.63 9.81
C VAL A 571 28.63 -11.72 9.25
N ILE A 572 29.74 -12.32 8.83
CA ILE A 572 30.80 -11.63 8.08
C ILE A 572 30.72 -12.12 6.66
N VAL A 573 30.57 -11.22 5.69
CA VAL A 573 30.55 -11.58 4.27
C VAL A 573 31.73 -10.93 3.55
N ASN A 574 32.67 -11.77 3.13
CA ASN A 574 33.88 -11.35 2.45
C ASN A 574 33.61 -11.10 0.96
N ASN A 575 34.47 -10.30 0.32
CA ASN A 575 34.49 -10.06 -1.14
C ASN A 575 33.21 -9.43 -1.75
N LEU A 576 32.31 -8.88 -0.93
CA LEU A 576 31.05 -8.31 -1.41
C LEU A 576 31.24 -7.16 -2.40
N GLU A 577 32.05 -6.16 -2.05
CA GLU A 577 32.25 -4.94 -2.86
C GLU A 577 32.76 -5.30 -4.26
N SER A 578 33.74 -6.20 -4.34
CA SER A 578 34.31 -6.66 -5.61
C SER A 578 33.28 -7.34 -6.49
N VAL A 579 32.46 -8.22 -5.93
CA VAL A 579 31.45 -8.98 -6.69
C VAL A 579 30.33 -8.07 -7.17
N PHE A 580 29.87 -7.12 -6.34
CA PHE A 580 28.87 -6.14 -6.78
C PHE A 580 29.39 -5.19 -7.85
N CYS A 581 30.63 -4.72 -7.73
CA CYS A 581 31.27 -3.91 -8.77
C CYS A 581 31.36 -4.68 -10.10
N GLU A 582 31.69 -5.97 -10.07
CA GLU A 582 31.73 -6.81 -11.27
C GLU A 582 30.33 -7.03 -11.87
N SER A 583 29.34 -7.34 -11.02
CA SER A 583 27.95 -7.54 -11.43
C SER A 583 27.34 -6.28 -12.05
N ALA A 584 27.60 -5.11 -11.47
CA ALA A 584 27.15 -3.81 -12.00
C ALA A 584 27.77 -3.49 -13.37
N ARG A 585 29.06 -3.82 -13.58
CA ARG A 585 29.70 -3.68 -14.91
C ARG A 585 29.04 -4.57 -15.95
N LYS A 586 28.72 -5.82 -15.62
CA LYS A 586 28.02 -6.75 -16.52
C LYS A 586 26.61 -6.26 -16.87
N ALA A 587 25.89 -5.66 -15.93
CA ALA A 587 24.57 -5.07 -16.19
C ALA A 587 24.64 -3.90 -17.19
N ASN A 588 25.66 -3.03 -17.09
CA ASN A 588 25.81 -1.87 -17.98
C ASN A 588 26.29 -2.20 -19.41
N ILE A 589 26.84 -3.40 -19.67
CA ILE A 589 27.35 -3.79 -20.99
C ILE A 589 26.23 -4.12 -21.99
N ASN A 590 25.01 -4.43 -21.52
CA ASN A 590 23.88 -4.76 -22.40
C ASN A 590 23.17 -3.52 -23.02
N HIS A 591 23.67 -2.30 -22.79
CA HIS A 591 23.20 -1.06 -23.44
C HIS A 591 24.18 -0.56 -24.52
N GLN A 592 24.56 -1.42 -25.45
CA GLN A 592 25.21 -0.99 -26.70
C GLN A 592 24.40 -1.50 -27.89
N ASP A 593 23.44 -0.68 -28.32
CA ASP A 593 23.13 -0.57 -29.74
C ASP A 593 23.97 0.57 -30.31
N GLU A 594 24.62 0.26 -31.42
CA GLU A 594 25.51 1.12 -32.19
C GLU A 594 24.73 2.31 -32.78
N ASN A 595 25.39 3.47 -32.83
CA ASN A 595 24.95 4.75 -33.39
C ASN A 595 24.04 5.61 -32.52
N GLU A 596 24.64 6.40 -31.62
CA GLU A 596 24.51 7.86 -31.70
C GLU A 596 25.51 8.58 -30.79
N THR A 597 26.23 9.52 -31.38
CA THR A 597 27.25 10.36 -30.75
C THR A 597 26.63 11.30 -29.71
N ILE A 598 26.57 10.89 -28.44
CA ILE A 598 26.31 11.81 -27.33
C ILE A 598 27.57 11.92 -26.48
N LYS A 599 28.17 13.11 -26.52
CA LYS A 599 29.33 13.50 -25.69
C LYS A 599 28.91 13.53 -24.21
N GLY A 600 29.06 12.42 -23.52
CA GLY A 600 29.10 12.33 -22.05
C GLY A 600 30.50 12.57 -21.50
N PRO A 601 30.65 13.02 -20.23
CA PRO A 601 31.94 13.39 -19.67
C PRO A 601 32.85 12.16 -19.53
N LYS A 602 34.12 12.34 -19.90
CA LYS A 602 35.16 11.33 -19.85
C LYS A 602 35.25 10.69 -18.47
N LEU A 603 35.16 9.36 -18.42
CA LEU A 603 35.59 8.53 -17.29
C LEU A 603 37.06 8.81 -16.98
N SER A 604 37.31 9.64 -15.98
CA SER A 604 38.63 9.79 -15.36
C SER A 604 38.78 8.73 -14.27
N ASN A 605 39.79 7.87 -14.45
CA ASN A 605 40.49 7.04 -13.46
C ASN A 605 39.93 7.05 -12.03
N VAL A 606 39.29 5.94 -11.63
CA VAL A 606 38.93 5.68 -10.24
C VAL A 606 40.19 5.26 -9.49
N GLU A 607 40.93 6.24 -8.98
CA GLU A 607 41.85 6.02 -7.86
C GLU A 607 41.03 5.71 -6.60
N MET A 608 41.44 4.67 -5.85
CA MET A 608 40.94 4.37 -4.50
C MET A 608 41.00 5.61 -3.59
N HIS A 609 39.90 6.35 -3.50
CA HIS A 609 39.74 7.34 -2.44
C HIS A 609 39.21 6.63 -1.20
N CYS A 610 40.13 6.29 -0.29
CA CYS A 610 39.81 6.14 1.12
C CYS A 610 39.12 7.44 1.54
N ARG A 611 37.78 7.45 1.67
CA ARG A 611 37.06 8.67 2.03
C ARG A 611 37.59 9.12 3.39
N LYS A 612 38.21 10.30 3.41
CA LYS A 612 38.73 10.93 4.62
C LYS A 612 37.58 11.07 5.63
N LYS A 613 37.68 10.42 6.80
CA LYS A 613 36.69 10.56 7.87
C LYS A 613 36.61 12.03 8.30
N MET A 614 35.41 12.53 8.51
CA MET A 614 35.18 13.88 9.00
C MET A 614 35.62 13.95 10.47
N LYS A 615 36.46 14.93 10.78
CA LYS A 615 36.95 15.13 12.15
C LYS A 615 35.89 15.75 13.05
N VAL A 616 35.52 15.06 14.12
CA VAL A 616 34.49 15.48 15.08
C VAL A 616 35.12 15.93 16.40
N GLY A 617 34.71 17.08 16.91
CA GLY A 617 35.02 17.55 18.25
C GLY A 617 33.82 17.40 19.17
N VAL A 618 33.98 16.77 20.33
CA VAL A 618 32.87 16.56 21.27
C VAL A 618 33.07 17.42 22.51
N LEU A 619 32.06 18.23 22.86
CA LEU A 619 32.05 19.07 24.05
C LEU A 619 31.21 18.40 25.15
N ILE A 620 31.75 18.29 26.36
CA ILE A 620 31.10 17.60 27.49
C ILE A 620 31.19 18.40 28.81
N SER A 621 30.31 18.12 29.76
CA SER A 621 30.37 18.67 31.13
C SER A 621 30.26 17.63 32.25
N GLY A 622 30.01 16.35 31.93
CA GLY A 622 29.61 15.34 32.91
C GLY A 622 30.08 13.91 32.61
N SER A 623 29.23 12.92 32.91
CA SER A 623 29.57 11.49 32.88
C SER A 623 29.96 10.93 31.51
N GLY A 624 29.54 11.60 30.43
CA GLY A 624 29.91 11.26 29.06
C GLY A 624 29.21 10.00 28.52
N THR A 625 27.99 9.68 28.96
CA THR A 625 27.25 8.53 28.42
C THR A 625 26.92 8.69 26.94
N ASN A 626 26.46 9.88 26.53
CA ASN A 626 26.30 10.23 25.11
C ASN A 626 27.64 10.25 24.35
N LEU A 627 28.74 10.66 25.01
CA LEU A 627 30.06 10.58 24.42
C LEU A 627 30.48 9.13 24.14
N GLN A 628 30.19 8.18 25.04
CA GLN A 628 30.49 6.76 24.80
C GLN A 628 29.81 6.26 23.53
N ALA A 629 28.52 6.56 23.34
CA ALA A 629 27.79 6.16 22.14
C ALA A 629 28.40 6.75 20.85
N LEU A 630 28.89 8.01 20.89
CA LEU A 630 29.60 8.61 19.76
C LEU A 630 30.97 7.95 19.51
N ILE A 631 31.70 7.58 20.57
CA ILE A 631 32.98 6.86 20.48
C ILE A 631 32.76 5.50 19.82
N ASP A 632 31.81 4.72 20.33
CA ASP A 632 31.51 3.37 19.85
C ASP A 632 31.13 3.40 18.36
N GLN A 633 30.35 4.41 17.93
CA GLN A 633 30.04 4.62 16.51
C GLN A 633 31.29 4.99 15.71
N SER A 634 32.13 5.91 16.19
CA SER A 634 33.30 6.40 15.45
C SER A 634 34.38 5.33 15.21
N LEU A 635 34.46 4.33 16.10
CA LEU A 635 35.39 3.22 16.02
C LEU A 635 35.00 2.17 14.97
N ARG A 636 33.75 2.20 14.48
CA ARG A 636 33.31 1.29 13.42
C ARG A 636 34.06 1.57 12.11
N GLN A 637 34.35 0.50 11.35
CA GLN A 637 35.03 0.62 10.06
C GLN A 637 34.20 1.40 9.02
N ASP A 638 32.87 1.32 9.11
CA ASP A 638 31.91 1.99 8.23
C ASP A 638 31.59 3.43 8.65
N SER A 639 32.15 3.92 9.76
CA SER A 639 31.92 5.30 10.24
C SER A 639 32.61 6.33 9.35
N SER A 640 31.85 7.31 8.89
CA SER A 640 32.35 8.50 8.19
C SER A 640 32.87 9.55 9.16
N ALA A 641 32.70 9.35 10.47
CA ALA A 641 33.15 10.24 11.55
C ALA A 641 34.36 9.66 12.31
N GLU A 642 35.30 10.54 12.67
CA GLU A 642 36.43 10.25 13.57
C GLU A 642 36.45 11.32 14.68
N ILE A 643 36.44 10.92 15.96
CA ILE A 643 36.53 11.89 17.05
C ILE A 643 37.97 12.37 17.22
N ALA A 644 38.23 13.62 16.85
CA ALA A 644 39.55 14.22 16.87
C ALA A 644 39.93 14.80 18.24
N VAL A 645 38.96 15.30 19.01
CA VAL A 645 39.21 15.85 20.36
C VAL A 645 37.94 15.83 21.22
N VAL A 646 38.09 15.57 22.51
CA VAL A 646 37.05 15.78 23.52
C VAL A 646 37.45 16.93 24.43
N ILE A 647 36.60 17.95 24.53
CA ILE A 647 36.85 19.13 25.38
C ILE A 647 35.83 19.17 26.50
N SER A 648 36.31 19.22 27.74
CA SER A 648 35.46 19.41 28.91
C SER A 648 35.64 20.80 29.52
N ASN A 649 34.53 21.42 29.91
CA ASN A 649 34.56 22.65 30.71
C ASN A 649 34.72 22.40 32.22
N VAL A 650 34.70 21.13 32.64
CA VAL A 650 34.84 20.69 34.03
C VAL A 650 36.02 19.70 34.12
N PRO A 651 37.03 19.96 34.98
CA PRO A 651 38.13 19.02 35.17
C PRO A 651 37.66 17.74 35.85
N GLY A 652 38.30 16.60 35.54
CA GLY A 652 38.10 15.34 36.29
C GLY A 652 36.77 14.62 36.08
N VAL A 653 36.00 14.96 35.04
CA VAL A 653 34.74 14.27 34.75
C VAL A 653 34.97 12.91 34.10
N GLN A 654 34.07 11.94 34.39
CA GLN A 654 34.17 10.57 33.86
C GLN A 654 34.20 10.52 32.32
N GLY A 655 33.57 11.47 31.62
CA GLY A 655 33.65 11.55 30.17
C GLY A 655 35.07 11.74 29.62
N LEU A 656 35.96 12.41 30.37
CA LEU A 656 37.38 12.53 29.97
C LEU A 656 38.10 11.19 30.10
N THR A 657 37.81 10.41 31.14
CA THR A 657 38.34 9.06 31.31
C THR A 657 37.92 8.15 30.16
N ARG A 658 36.64 8.21 29.74
CA ARG A 658 36.14 7.44 28.57
C ARG A 658 36.91 7.77 27.29
N ALA A 659 37.13 9.04 27.02
CA ALA A 659 37.89 9.49 25.86
C ALA A 659 39.35 9.01 25.91
N GLN A 660 40.00 9.11 27.07
CA GLN A 660 41.37 8.63 27.27
C GLN A 660 41.50 7.12 27.08
N THR A 661 40.53 6.34 27.57
CA THR A 661 40.48 4.88 27.36
C THR A 661 40.38 4.53 25.87
N ALA A 662 39.66 5.33 25.09
CA ALA A 662 39.56 5.20 23.64
C ALA A 662 40.74 5.82 22.85
N ALA A 663 41.80 6.26 23.54
CA ALA A 663 42.97 6.93 22.97
C ALA A 663 42.64 8.24 22.19
N ILE A 664 41.56 8.92 22.56
CA ILE A 664 41.15 10.19 21.95
C ILE A 664 41.79 11.37 22.70
N PRO A 665 42.38 12.36 22.00
CA PRO A 665 42.91 13.56 22.64
C PRO A 665 41.88 14.30 23.48
N THR A 666 42.24 14.66 24.73
CA THR A 666 41.37 15.39 25.64
C THR A 666 41.94 16.75 26.02
N LYS A 667 41.10 17.79 26.12
CA LYS A 667 41.49 19.12 26.63
C LYS A 667 40.50 19.60 27.69
N VAL A 668 41.00 20.24 28.74
CA VAL A 668 40.16 20.87 29.76
C VAL A 668 40.30 22.38 29.63
N ILE A 669 39.17 23.08 29.40
CA ILE A 669 39.12 24.53 29.30
C ILE A 669 38.09 25.00 30.30
N LYS A 670 38.50 25.57 31.45
CA LYS A 670 37.53 25.96 32.47
C LYS A 670 36.93 27.30 32.11
N HIS A 671 35.60 27.37 32.06
CA HIS A 671 34.88 28.63 31.82
C HIS A 671 35.17 29.72 32.87
N LYS A 672 35.62 29.36 34.07
CA LYS A 672 35.99 30.30 35.14
C LYS A 672 37.32 31.04 34.88
N ASP A 673 38.15 30.54 33.96
CA ASP A 673 39.45 31.12 33.65
C ASP A 673 39.34 32.33 32.70
N PHE A 674 38.12 32.66 32.24
CA PHE A 674 37.85 33.68 31.24
C PHE A 674 36.92 34.77 31.79
N LYS A 675 37.15 36.02 31.36
CA LYS A 675 36.40 37.20 31.83
C LYS A 675 35.00 37.29 31.24
N SER A 676 34.78 36.71 30.05
CA SER A 676 33.49 36.68 29.39
C SER A 676 33.18 35.30 28.80
N ARG A 677 31.88 35.03 28.54
CA ARG A 677 31.44 33.83 27.83
C ARG A 677 32.04 33.76 26.41
N LEU A 678 32.18 34.91 25.77
CA LEU A 678 32.76 35.01 24.43
C LEU A 678 34.23 34.58 24.44
N ASP A 679 35.02 35.06 25.40
CA ASP A 679 36.44 34.68 25.52
C ASP A 679 36.60 33.17 25.73
N PHE A 680 35.73 32.58 26.57
CA PHE A 680 35.69 31.14 26.79
C PHE A 680 35.36 30.37 25.51
N ASP A 681 34.28 30.73 24.82
CA ASP A 681 33.86 30.07 23.59
C ASP A 681 34.90 30.19 22.48
N MET A 682 35.60 31.33 22.39
CA MET A 682 36.67 31.54 21.43
C MET A 682 37.92 30.69 21.76
N ALA A 683 38.21 30.46 23.05
CA ALA A 683 39.25 29.53 23.45
C ALA A 683 38.89 28.07 23.10
N VAL A 684 37.62 27.68 23.28
CA VAL A 684 37.11 26.37 22.83
C VAL A 684 37.18 26.26 21.30
N HIS A 685 36.76 27.29 20.57
CA HIS A 685 36.87 27.35 19.11
C HIS A 685 38.32 27.20 18.64
N ALA A 686 39.27 27.90 19.25
CA ALA A 686 40.69 27.80 18.92
C ALA A 686 41.22 26.36 19.12
N ALA A 687 40.85 25.71 20.23
CA ALA A 687 41.22 24.32 20.48
C ALA A 687 40.60 23.33 19.48
N LEU A 688 39.34 23.53 19.09
CA LEU A 688 38.69 22.71 18.05
C LEU A 688 39.38 22.90 16.68
N LYS A 689 39.77 24.13 16.34
CA LYS A 689 40.52 24.43 15.10
C LYS A 689 41.92 23.82 15.11
N GLU A 690 42.63 23.91 16.23
CA GLU A 690 43.95 23.29 16.43
C GLU A 690 43.90 21.78 16.21
N ALA A 691 42.83 21.11 16.66
CA ALA A 691 42.60 19.68 16.45
C ALA A 691 42.11 19.31 15.02
N GLY A 692 41.87 20.30 14.16
CA GLY A 692 41.37 20.11 12.80
C GLY A 692 39.91 19.66 12.74
N VAL A 693 39.08 20.05 13.71
CA VAL A 693 37.66 19.67 13.78
C VAL A 693 36.85 20.30 12.65
N GLU A 694 35.98 19.49 12.07
CA GLU A 694 35.05 19.84 11.00
C GLU A 694 33.59 19.86 11.47
N LEU A 695 33.22 19.00 12.43
CA LEU A 695 31.88 18.90 13.04
C LEU A 695 31.99 18.94 14.57
N VAL A 696 31.11 19.68 15.24
CA VAL A 696 31.06 19.77 16.71
C VAL A 696 29.78 19.13 17.27
N CYS A 697 29.92 18.26 18.26
CA CYS A 697 28.82 17.63 18.98
C CYS A 697 28.78 18.09 20.45
N LEU A 698 27.66 18.67 20.88
CA LEU A 698 27.37 19.01 22.28
C LEU A 698 26.76 17.80 23.02
N ALA A 699 27.62 16.97 23.62
CA ALA A 699 27.19 15.76 24.33
C ALA A 699 27.03 16.03 25.83
N GLY A 700 25.87 16.60 26.21
CA GLY A 700 25.62 16.99 27.60
C GLY A 700 26.53 18.14 28.06
N PHE A 701 26.75 19.11 27.16
CA PHE A 701 27.50 20.32 27.45
C PHE A 701 26.60 21.34 28.15
N MET A 702 26.71 21.45 29.48
CA MET A 702 25.80 22.20 30.35
C MET A 702 26.04 23.72 30.32
N ARG A 703 26.28 24.28 29.11
CA ARG A 703 26.57 25.69 28.87
C ARG A 703 25.93 26.14 27.56
N ILE A 704 25.27 27.28 27.59
CA ILE A 704 24.79 27.96 26.38
C ILE A 704 26.00 28.58 25.66
N VAL A 705 26.22 28.17 24.42
CA VAL A 705 27.24 28.76 23.53
C VAL A 705 26.76 30.11 22.99
N THR A 706 27.68 31.04 22.80
CA THR A 706 27.41 32.39 22.29
C THR A 706 27.07 32.38 20.80
N GLY A 707 26.30 33.37 20.33
CA GLY A 707 25.95 33.48 18.91
C GLY A 707 27.17 33.58 17.97
N GLU A 708 28.28 34.16 18.44
CA GLU A 708 29.54 34.17 17.67
C GLU A 708 30.11 32.76 17.47
N PHE A 709 30.02 31.88 18.46
CA PHE A 709 30.41 30.48 18.33
C PHE A 709 29.49 29.72 17.37
N VAL A 710 28.17 29.92 17.51
CA VAL A 710 27.15 29.31 16.64
C VAL A 710 27.38 29.72 15.18
N ARG A 711 27.61 31.00 14.89
CA ARG A 711 27.90 31.49 13.53
C ARG A 711 29.15 30.85 12.92
N LYS A 712 30.22 30.66 13.69
CA LYS A 712 31.46 30.02 13.20
C LYS A 712 31.29 28.53 12.86
N TRP A 713 30.37 27.85 13.54
CA TRP A 713 30.09 26.41 13.35
C TRP A 713 28.71 26.15 12.72
N ARG A 714 28.08 27.15 12.11
CA ARG A 714 26.75 27.03 11.50
C ARG A 714 26.73 25.88 10.48
N GLY A 715 25.70 25.04 10.58
CA GLY A 715 25.56 23.82 9.77
C GLY A 715 26.52 22.68 10.12
N ARG A 716 27.33 22.83 11.18
CA ARG A 716 28.34 21.86 11.65
C ARG A 716 28.38 21.76 13.17
N LEU A 717 27.28 22.09 13.83
CA LEU A 717 27.13 22.06 15.29
C LEU A 717 25.82 21.35 15.64
N LEU A 718 25.93 20.18 16.28
CA LEU A 718 24.80 19.33 16.66
C LEU A 718 24.63 19.27 18.18
N ASN A 719 23.38 19.33 18.63
CA ASN A 719 23.00 19.09 20.02
C ASN A 719 21.91 18.02 20.10
N ILE A 720 21.85 17.34 21.24
CA ILE A 720 20.77 16.42 21.58
C ILE A 720 19.95 16.98 22.74
N HIS A 721 18.62 16.93 22.59
CA HIS A 721 17.66 17.42 23.57
C HIS A 721 16.80 16.26 24.12
N PRO A 722 16.59 16.15 25.44
CA PRO A 722 15.91 15.02 26.09
C PRO A 722 14.36 15.09 26.02
N SER A 723 13.81 15.56 24.90
CA SER A 723 12.39 15.48 24.55
C SER A 723 12.17 15.59 23.04
N LEU A 724 10.94 15.29 22.59
CA LEU A 724 10.52 15.54 21.21
C LEU A 724 10.23 17.04 21.00
N LEU A 725 11.24 17.78 20.55
CA LEU A 725 11.07 19.15 20.09
C LEU A 725 10.04 19.23 18.94
N PRO A 726 9.22 20.30 18.87
CA PRO A 726 9.26 21.52 19.68
C PRO A 726 8.50 21.45 21.03
N SER A 727 8.00 20.28 21.44
CA SER A 727 6.98 20.15 22.49
C SER A 727 7.45 20.57 23.90
N PHE A 728 8.64 20.15 24.33
CA PHE A 728 9.13 20.41 25.69
C PHE A 728 10.58 20.93 25.68
N LYS A 729 10.76 22.24 25.43
CA LYS A 729 12.07 22.91 25.40
C LYS A 729 12.67 23.11 26.80
N GLY A 730 13.99 23.29 26.87
CA GLY A 730 14.71 23.68 28.09
C GLY A 730 15.15 22.54 29.03
N MET A 731 15.85 22.90 30.11
CA MET A 731 16.66 21.97 30.93
C MET A 731 15.87 20.93 31.76
N HIS A 732 14.55 21.09 31.92
CA HIS A 732 13.71 20.22 32.75
C HIS A 732 12.67 19.44 31.93
N ALA A 733 13.02 19.06 30.71
CA ALA A 733 12.08 18.49 29.74
C ALA A 733 11.33 17.24 30.26
N HIS A 734 12.01 16.32 30.96
CA HIS A 734 11.36 15.13 31.56
C HIS A 734 10.29 15.49 32.61
N LYS A 735 10.55 16.50 33.44
CA LYS A 735 9.58 16.96 34.44
C LYS A 735 8.33 17.54 33.75
N LEU A 736 8.53 18.35 32.72
CA LEU A 736 7.43 18.92 31.93
C LEU A 736 6.60 17.84 31.21
N VAL A 737 7.26 16.80 30.70
CA VAL A 737 6.59 15.64 30.06
C VAL A 737 5.66 14.93 31.05
N LEU A 738 6.17 14.66 32.27
CA LEU A 738 5.37 13.99 33.31
C LEU A 738 4.24 14.88 33.82
N GLU A 739 4.50 16.17 34.03
CA GLU A 739 3.47 17.15 34.43
C GLU A 739 2.36 17.32 33.37
N ALA A 740 2.71 17.19 32.09
CA ALA A 740 1.74 17.26 30.99
C ALA A 740 0.91 15.97 30.83
N GLY A 741 1.29 14.87 31.47
CA GLY A 741 0.56 13.60 31.40
C GLY A 741 0.53 12.97 30.00
N VAL A 742 1.49 13.28 29.14
CA VAL A 742 1.56 12.71 27.78
C VAL A 742 2.05 11.27 27.82
N CYS A 743 1.52 10.41 26.95
CA CYS A 743 1.91 8.99 26.88
C CYS A 743 3.18 8.74 26.06
N ILE A 744 3.71 9.76 25.38
CA ILE A 744 4.87 9.66 24.47
C ILE A 744 5.81 10.86 24.68
N SER A 745 7.10 10.58 24.78
CA SER A 745 8.21 11.54 24.77
C SER A 745 9.35 10.98 23.92
N GLY A 746 10.61 11.36 24.16
CA GLY A 746 11.73 10.91 23.36
C GLY A 746 12.96 11.80 23.46
N CYS A 747 13.78 11.79 22.42
CA CYS A 747 14.89 12.73 22.26
C CYS A 747 14.92 13.30 20.83
N THR A 748 15.46 14.51 20.69
CA THR A 748 15.67 15.18 19.41
C THR A 748 17.14 15.53 19.21
N VAL A 749 17.71 15.16 18.07
CA VAL A 749 18.99 15.71 17.61
C VAL A 749 18.73 16.80 16.59
N HIS A 750 19.33 17.97 16.78
CA HIS A 750 19.10 19.13 15.93
C HIS A 750 20.39 19.94 15.73
N PHE A 751 20.41 20.77 14.68
CA PHE A 751 21.42 21.80 14.52
C PHE A 751 21.27 22.86 15.62
N VAL A 752 22.38 23.38 16.14
CA VAL A 752 22.35 24.46 17.13
C VAL A 752 22.18 25.80 16.43
N GLU A 753 21.22 26.59 16.90
CA GLU A 753 20.96 27.97 16.47
C GLU A 753 21.13 28.92 17.67
N GLU A 754 21.10 30.24 17.43
CA GLU A 754 21.22 31.24 18.51
C GLU A 754 20.04 31.16 19.50
N GLU A 755 18.84 30.85 18.99
CA GLU A 755 17.69 30.52 19.83
C GLU A 755 17.79 29.07 20.32
N VAL A 756 17.68 28.90 21.63
CA VAL A 756 17.78 27.59 22.31
C VAL A 756 16.68 26.65 21.81
N ASP A 757 17.08 25.43 21.43
CA ASP A 757 16.20 24.34 20.97
C ASP A 757 15.31 24.70 19.76
N ALA A 758 15.75 25.64 18.90
CA ALA A 758 14.99 26.11 17.74
C ALA A 758 15.57 25.67 16.38
N GLY A 759 16.73 25.00 16.38
CA GLY A 759 17.39 24.65 15.14
C GLY A 759 16.79 23.44 14.43
N ALA A 760 17.20 23.25 13.16
CA ALA A 760 16.60 22.25 12.28
C ALA A 760 16.81 20.82 12.82
N ILE A 761 15.71 20.08 12.92
CA ILE A 761 15.68 18.71 13.45
C ILE A 761 16.33 17.76 12.44
N VAL A 762 17.34 17.02 12.89
CA VAL A 762 18.04 16.00 12.10
C VAL A 762 17.38 14.63 12.26
N THR A 763 17.15 14.22 13.51
CA THR A 763 16.47 12.96 13.82
C THR A 763 15.80 13.05 15.18
N GLN A 764 14.77 12.24 15.38
CA GLN A 764 14.06 12.10 16.65
C GLN A 764 13.81 10.63 16.92
N GLU A 765 13.74 10.28 18.19
CA GLU A 765 13.40 8.93 18.61
C GLU A 765 12.38 8.99 19.75
N ALA A 766 11.26 8.29 19.57
CA ALA A 766 10.15 8.31 20.50
C ALA A 766 10.30 7.22 21.58
N VAL A 767 9.81 7.54 22.76
CA VAL A 767 9.84 6.68 23.95
C VAL A 767 8.49 6.78 24.66
N GLU A 768 7.93 5.63 25.04
CA GLU A 768 6.70 5.56 25.83
C GLU A 768 6.91 6.17 27.24
N VAL A 769 5.93 6.93 27.71
CA VAL A 769 5.86 7.44 29.09
C VAL A 769 4.83 6.61 29.85
N LYS A 770 5.27 5.90 30.88
CA LYS A 770 4.43 5.00 31.68
C LYS A 770 3.75 5.77 32.80
N HIS A 771 2.57 5.29 33.20
CA HIS A 771 1.74 5.95 34.21
C HIS A 771 2.42 6.12 35.59
N ASN A 772 3.41 5.27 35.91
CA ASN A 772 4.18 5.30 37.16
C ASN A 772 5.63 5.76 36.98
N ASP A 773 5.96 6.42 35.86
CA ASP A 773 7.32 6.91 35.64
C ASP A 773 7.66 8.06 36.60
N THR A 774 8.88 8.03 37.13
CA THR A 774 9.53 9.18 37.75
C THR A 774 10.43 9.88 36.73
N VAL A 775 10.95 11.06 37.08
CA VAL A 775 11.92 11.76 36.21
C VAL A 775 13.11 10.87 35.90
N GLU A 776 13.59 10.11 36.88
CA GLU A 776 14.74 9.21 36.76
C GLU A 776 14.46 8.01 35.85
N THR A 777 13.29 7.37 35.98
CA THR A 777 12.94 6.20 35.14
C THR A 777 12.70 6.60 33.70
N LEU A 778 12.07 7.75 33.47
CA LEU A 778 11.90 8.31 32.13
C LEU A 778 13.25 8.74 31.55
N GLN A 779 14.12 9.37 32.34
CA GLN A 779 15.44 9.80 31.92
C GLN A 779 16.31 8.63 31.45
N GLU A 780 16.33 7.49 32.16
CA GLU A 780 17.14 6.34 31.72
C GLU A 780 16.61 5.73 30.41
N ARG A 781 15.29 5.75 30.22
CA ARG A 781 14.66 5.28 28.98
C ARG A 781 14.96 6.21 27.80
N VAL A 782 14.84 7.52 28.00
CA VAL A 782 15.18 8.53 26.98
C VAL A 782 16.68 8.47 26.65
N LYS A 783 17.55 8.35 27.65
CA LYS A 783 19.00 8.19 27.46
C LYS A 783 19.36 6.99 26.57
N THR A 784 18.61 5.89 26.65
CA THR A 784 18.79 4.74 25.77
C THR A 784 18.45 5.08 24.31
N ALA A 785 17.43 5.91 24.08
CA ALA A 785 17.12 6.45 22.75
C ALA A 785 18.17 7.49 22.29
N GLU A 786 18.69 8.33 23.19
CA GLU A 786 19.76 9.27 22.89
C GLU A 786 21.02 8.57 22.35
N HIS A 787 21.39 7.44 22.95
CA HIS A 787 22.53 6.62 22.52
C HIS A 787 22.37 6.05 21.09
N ARG A 788 21.16 5.99 20.53
CA ARG A 788 20.89 5.56 19.15
C ARG A 788 20.72 6.75 18.21
N ALA A 789 19.94 7.75 18.62
CA ALA A 789 19.65 8.92 17.81
C ALA A 789 20.90 9.78 17.55
N TYR A 790 21.74 9.98 18.57
CA TYR A 790 22.86 10.92 18.45
C TYR A 790 23.96 10.46 17.48
N PRO A 791 24.45 9.22 17.57
CA PRO A 791 25.48 8.75 16.64
C PRO A 791 24.96 8.66 15.21
N ARG A 792 23.68 8.31 15.02
CA ARG A 792 23.03 8.32 13.70
C ARG A 792 23.05 9.71 13.07
N ALA A 793 22.71 10.75 13.83
CA ALA A 793 22.73 12.14 13.34
C ALA A 793 24.15 12.62 12.99
N MET A 794 25.13 12.28 13.83
CA MET A 794 26.55 12.54 13.55
C MET A 794 26.96 11.91 12.22
N GLU A 795 26.60 10.64 12.00
CA GLU A 795 26.97 9.90 10.80
C GLU A 795 26.29 10.43 9.54
N LEU A 796 25.01 10.82 9.62
CA LEU A 796 24.30 11.44 8.51
C LEU A 796 25.00 12.73 8.02
N LEU A 797 25.49 13.55 8.96
CA LEU A 797 26.18 14.79 8.63
C LEU A 797 27.62 14.53 8.18
N ALA A 798 28.34 13.63 8.85
CA ALA A 798 29.72 13.27 8.53
C ALA A 798 29.85 12.61 7.14
N SER A 799 28.89 11.76 6.78
CA SER A 799 28.81 11.13 5.45
C SER A 799 28.35 12.08 4.34
N GLY A 800 27.95 13.31 4.69
CA GLY A 800 27.43 14.31 3.74
C GLY A 800 26.01 14.04 3.25
N ARG A 801 25.29 13.06 3.83
CA ARG A 801 23.89 12.73 3.48
C ARG A 801 22.90 13.82 3.89
N ILE A 802 23.28 14.67 4.84
CA ILE A 802 22.52 15.87 5.20
C ILE A 802 23.45 17.09 5.24
N LYS A 803 22.88 18.25 4.95
CA LYS A 803 23.49 19.55 5.21
C LYS A 803 22.43 20.55 5.63
N LEU A 804 22.82 21.59 6.36
CA LEU A 804 21.92 22.72 6.63
C LEU A 804 21.91 23.64 5.41
N ASN A 805 20.73 23.93 4.85
CA ASN A 805 20.59 24.86 3.73
C ASN A 805 20.47 26.32 4.20
N ASP A 806 20.46 27.25 3.24
CA ASP A 806 20.39 28.69 3.51
C ASP A 806 19.07 29.13 4.19
N GLN A 807 18.03 28.29 4.12
CA GLN A 807 16.73 28.51 4.76
C GLN A 807 16.63 27.92 6.19
N ASN A 808 17.76 27.53 6.80
CA ASN A 808 17.80 26.85 8.11
C ASN A 808 16.94 25.57 8.15
N LYS A 809 16.92 24.80 7.05
CA LYS A 809 16.29 23.49 6.97
C LYS A 809 17.32 22.42 6.66
N VAL A 810 17.07 21.21 7.16
CA VAL A 810 17.88 20.04 6.80
C VAL A 810 17.61 19.70 5.34
N GLN A 811 18.63 19.87 4.50
CA GLN A 811 18.64 19.40 3.13
C GLN A 811 19.28 18.03 3.08
N TRP A 812 18.50 17.06 2.61
CA TRP A 812 18.97 15.71 2.36
C TRP A 812 19.67 15.66 1.01
N MET A 813 20.89 15.14 1.01
CA MET A 813 21.74 14.95 -0.15
C MET A 813 21.64 13.45 -0.51
N TRP A 814 20.68 13.12 -1.39
CA TRP A 814 20.30 11.74 -1.74
C TRP A 814 21.04 11.14 -2.93
#